data_AF-A0A836SLL0-F1
#
_entry.id   AF-A0A836SLL0-F1
#
_cell.length_a   1.000
_cell.length_b   1.000
_cell.length_c   1.000
_cell.angle_alpha   90.00
_cell.angle_beta   90.00
_cell.angle_gamma   90.00
#
_symmetry.space_group_name_H-M   'P 1'
#
loop_
_entity.id
_entity.type
_entity.pdbx_description
1 polymer ?
#
loop_
_entity_poly.entity_id
_entity_poly.type
_entity_poly.pdbx_seq_one_letter_code
_entity_poly.pdbx_strand_id
1 'polypeptide(L)'
;TEASFDFENKMKLAYEGDEDEIIQTIEAGNVSLPLTGSLITGSQSLFGIKTKLKFGKLDITSIFSQQKGKSQVIEVKGGAQTQEFEIYADQYEANKHFFLAQYFKDHYDEALKNLPVIISPVNITRIEVWITNKSGNYQDSRNIVAFMDLGEKSIIESNVVIPNPNAPDFPSDSANSLMTLKSDSAIRELNTVTSMLQGQGFNTGIDFEKIESARKLSPSEYTFNSKLGYISLNSALSSDEVLAVAYEFTAGGKTYQVGEFSSDGISSPKTLIVKLIKGTSFTPQLPNWKLMMKNIYAIGAYQINPSNFRLDVLYQDDKKGTAVNYLSEGSISGTPLIQVLNLDNVNQQLDPSPDGVFDFIEGVTVNSSNGKIIFPVLEPFGNYMRDAIIGNNPGDSTIADKYVYQELYDSTQNTAEQIAEKNKFFLAGTYQSASGSDIALNAINIPQGSVKVSAGGRQLVENQDYTVDYTLGRVKIINQGLLESGTPIKISLESNTLFSIQSKTLIGTHLDYHVSNDFNLGATILNLTERPLTQKVNIGDEPISNTIWGVNGTYRTDSRFITKMIDKLPFLETKAMSNITITGEFAHLIPGHSKAIDKTGTSYIDDFEGSKTSIDIKSFHSWVLASTPQHQSDLFPEADTSGLVYGINRAKLAWYNIDPLFVRNQSETPDYLKNSDEQNNHFVR
;
A
#
# COMPACT_ATOMS: atom_id res chain seq x y z
N THR A 1 -24.05 -13.72 -12.26
CA THR A 1 -24.26 -14.32 -10.92
C THR A 1 -24.21 -15.85 -10.90
N GLU A 2 -23.85 -16.53 -12.00
CA GLU A 2 -23.72 -18.01 -12.03
C GLU A 2 -22.27 -18.54 -12.05
N ALA A 3 -21.26 -17.68 -12.21
CA ALA A 3 -19.85 -18.11 -12.29
C ALA A 3 -19.25 -18.60 -10.95
N SER A 4 -19.94 -18.39 -9.83
CA SER A 4 -19.52 -18.88 -8.50
C SER A 4 -19.88 -20.35 -8.22
N PHE A 5 -20.68 -21.00 -9.08
CA PHE A 5 -21.18 -22.37 -8.85
C PHE A 5 -20.42 -23.48 -9.61
N ASP A 6 -19.42 -23.15 -10.43
CA ASP A 6 -18.62 -24.16 -11.15
C ASP A 6 -17.72 -25.01 -10.20
N PHE A 7 -17.74 -24.71 -8.90
CA PHE A 7 -17.04 -25.42 -7.83
C PHE A 7 -17.75 -26.69 -7.34
N GLU A 8 -19.08 -26.80 -7.51
CA GLU A 8 -19.84 -27.99 -7.05
C GLU A 8 -19.95 -29.09 -8.10
N ASN A 9 -19.57 -28.84 -9.36
CA ASN A 9 -19.53 -29.88 -10.39
C ASN A 9 -18.23 -30.70 -10.31
N LYS A 10 -18.02 -31.37 -9.18
CA LYS A 10 -17.06 -32.47 -9.08
C LYS A 10 -17.58 -33.63 -9.92
N MET A 11 -17.17 -33.67 -11.18
CA MET A 11 -17.48 -34.78 -12.07
C MET A 11 -16.34 -35.79 -11.95
N LYS A 12 -16.62 -36.97 -11.40
CA LYS A 12 -15.69 -38.10 -11.44
C LYS A 12 -16.43 -39.30 -12.02
N LEU A 13 -16.05 -39.70 -13.23
CA LEU A 13 -16.43 -40.97 -13.81
C LEU A 13 -15.28 -41.94 -13.57
N ALA A 14 -15.55 -43.08 -12.95
CA ALA A 14 -14.53 -44.11 -12.72
C ALA A 14 -15.04 -45.46 -13.26
N TYR A 15 -14.20 -46.12 -14.03
CA TYR A 15 -14.30 -47.55 -14.31
C TYR A 15 -13.26 -48.26 -13.47
N GLU A 16 -13.68 -49.29 -12.73
CA GLU A 16 -12.79 -50.20 -11.99
C GLU A 16 -12.93 -51.58 -12.64
N GLY A 17 -11.81 -52.17 -13.06
CA GLY A 17 -11.77 -53.53 -13.58
C GLY A 17 -11.63 -54.56 -12.47
N ASP A 18 -11.90 -55.82 -12.77
CA ASP A 18 -11.71 -56.94 -11.83
C ASP A 18 -10.21 -57.16 -11.52
N GLU A 19 -9.89 -57.87 -10.43
CA GLU A 19 -8.50 -58.05 -9.95
C GLU A 19 -7.54 -58.62 -11.02
N ASP A 20 -8.05 -59.47 -11.91
CA ASP A 20 -7.30 -60.14 -12.97
C ASP A 20 -7.21 -59.32 -14.28
N GLU A 21 -7.89 -58.18 -14.39
CA GLU A 21 -7.85 -57.33 -15.58
C GLU A 21 -6.58 -56.48 -15.65
N ILE A 22 -6.06 -56.29 -16.88
CA ILE A 22 -4.92 -55.39 -17.11
C ILE A 22 -5.30 -53.95 -16.77
N ILE A 23 -6.54 -53.54 -17.09
CA ILE A 23 -7.06 -52.21 -16.78
C ILE A 23 -7.61 -52.27 -15.36
N GLN A 24 -6.91 -51.63 -14.43
CA GLN A 24 -7.35 -51.59 -13.03
C GLN A 24 -8.33 -50.45 -12.81
N THR A 25 -7.98 -49.24 -13.25
CA THR A 25 -8.88 -48.08 -13.16
C THR A 25 -8.72 -47.11 -14.33
N ILE A 26 -9.84 -46.56 -14.80
CA ILE A 26 -9.89 -45.39 -15.68
C ILE A 26 -10.76 -44.35 -15.01
N GLU A 27 -10.18 -43.21 -14.67
CA GLU A 27 -10.87 -42.08 -14.06
C GLU A 27 -10.92 -40.92 -15.05
N ALA A 28 -12.06 -40.26 -15.18
CA ALA A 28 -12.25 -39.05 -15.99
C ALA A 28 -12.96 -37.96 -15.19
N GLY A 29 -12.54 -36.71 -15.40
CA GLY A 29 -12.98 -35.54 -14.65
C GLY A 29 -12.00 -35.21 -13.52
N ASN A 30 -12.46 -35.06 -12.28
CA ASN A 30 -11.58 -34.77 -11.14
C ASN A 30 -10.72 -35.99 -10.78
N VAL A 31 -9.41 -35.88 -11.01
CA VAL A 31 -8.43 -36.94 -10.78
C VAL A 31 -7.29 -36.44 -9.91
N SER A 32 -6.58 -37.38 -9.29
CA SER A 32 -5.39 -37.11 -8.48
C SER A 32 -4.28 -38.09 -8.85
N LEU A 33 -3.05 -37.60 -8.89
CA LEU A 33 -1.85 -38.41 -9.09
C LEU A 33 -0.98 -38.36 -7.82
N PRO A 34 -1.32 -39.10 -6.76
CA PRO A 34 -0.40 -39.26 -5.64
C PRO A 34 0.84 -40.03 -6.12
N LEU A 35 2.03 -39.49 -5.85
CA LEU A 35 3.30 -40.17 -6.08
C LEU A 35 3.97 -40.41 -4.72
N THR A 36 4.67 -41.53 -4.56
CA THR A 36 5.29 -41.92 -3.29
C THR A 36 6.60 -41.19 -3.00
N GLY A 37 7.15 -40.47 -3.99
CA GLY A 37 8.43 -39.79 -3.88
C GLY A 37 8.36 -38.43 -3.20
N SER A 38 9.45 -38.04 -2.55
CA SER A 38 9.65 -36.70 -1.98
C SER A 38 10.14 -35.66 -3.00
N LEU A 39 10.94 -36.09 -3.99
CA LEU A 39 11.50 -35.19 -5.02
C LEU A 39 10.53 -34.91 -6.18
N ILE A 40 9.68 -35.88 -6.53
CA ILE A 40 8.63 -35.74 -7.54
C ILE A 40 7.28 -35.93 -6.87
N THR A 41 6.67 -34.82 -6.46
CA THR A 41 5.34 -34.81 -5.85
C THR A 41 4.27 -34.65 -6.93
N GLY A 42 3.34 -35.59 -7.00
CA GLY A 42 2.23 -35.48 -7.93
C GLY A 42 1.11 -34.56 -7.40
N SER A 43 0.24 -34.12 -8.31
CA SER A 43 -0.82 -33.13 -8.00
C SER A 43 -2.15 -33.80 -7.63
N GLN A 44 -2.88 -33.20 -6.70
CA GLN A 44 -4.12 -33.74 -6.11
C GLN A 44 -5.40 -33.14 -6.71
N SER A 45 -5.32 -31.98 -7.36
CA SER A 45 -6.47 -31.25 -7.89
C SER A 45 -6.32 -31.04 -9.39
N LEU A 46 -6.62 -32.09 -10.14
CA LEU A 46 -6.48 -32.15 -11.59
C LEU A 46 -7.85 -32.46 -12.23
N PHE A 47 -8.10 -31.91 -13.41
CA PHE A 47 -9.27 -32.25 -14.22
C PHE A 47 -8.81 -32.86 -15.54
N GLY A 48 -9.08 -34.15 -15.76
CA GLY A 48 -8.58 -34.87 -16.92
C GLY A 48 -8.88 -36.35 -16.87
N ILE A 49 -8.00 -37.13 -17.51
CA ILE A 49 -8.08 -38.59 -17.59
C ILE A 49 -6.88 -39.18 -16.87
N LYS A 50 -7.12 -40.15 -16.00
CA LYS A 50 -6.10 -40.97 -15.34
C LYS A 50 -6.38 -42.43 -15.61
N THR A 51 -5.34 -43.18 -15.91
CA THR A 51 -5.43 -44.61 -16.17
C THR A 51 -4.42 -45.35 -15.31
N LYS A 52 -4.86 -46.38 -14.59
CA LYS A 52 -4.00 -47.33 -13.89
C LYS A 52 -4.09 -48.70 -14.56
N LEU A 53 -2.96 -49.21 -15.01
CA LEU A 53 -2.80 -50.54 -15.61
C LEU A 53 -1.89 -51.40 -14.73
N LYS A 54 -2.12 -52.70 -14.70
CA LYS A 54 -1.29 -53.67 -13.97
C LYS A 54 -0.88 -54.80 -14.90
N PHE A 55 0.43 -54.94 -15.10
CA PHE A 55 1.05 -56.02 -15.88
C PHE A 55 1.88 -56.89 -14.94
N GLY A 56 1.23 -57.84 -14.28
CA GLY A 56 1.86 -58.72 -13.30
C GLY A 56 2.39 -57.93 -12.09
N LYS A 57 3.71 -57.71 -12.06
CA LYS A 57 4.43 -56.97 -10.99
C LYS A 57 4.63 -55.48 -11.31
N LEU A 58 4.21 -55.03 -12.50
CA LEU A 58 4.38 -53.65 -12.95
C LEU A 58 3.04 -52.91 -12.94
N ASP A 59 2.94 -51.90 -12.08
CA ASP A 59 1.85 -50.93 -12.09
C ASP A 59 2.26 -49.73 -12.97
N ILE A 60 1.36 -49.32 -13.87
CA ILE A 60 1.54 -48.17 -14.75
C ILE A 60 0.41 -47.20 -14.47
N THR A 61 0.73 -45.99 -14.01
CA THR A 61 -0.23 -44.91 -13.82
C THR A 61 0.07 -43.78 -14.78
N SER A 62 -0.83 -43.50 -15.71
CA SER A 62 -0.70 -42.40 -16.67
C SER A 62 -1.76 -41.34 -16.41
N ILE A 63 -1.42 -40.08 -16.66
CA ILE A 63 -2.32 -38.95 -16.51
C ILE A 63 -2.21 -37.99 -17.69
N PHE A 64 -3.35 -37.47 -18.12
CA PHE A 64 -3.47 -36.33 -19.02
C PHE A 64 -4.52 -35.40 -18.44
N SER A 65 -4.10 -34.24 -17.95
CA SER A 65 -5.00 -33.40 -17.16
C SER A 65 -4.67 -31.92 -17.27
N GLN A 66 -5.65 -31.08 -16.93
CA GLN A 66 -5.45 -29.68 -16.66
C GLN A 66 -5.46 -29.43 -15.15
N GLN A 67 -4.45 -28.74 -14.65
CA GLN A 67 -4.39 -28.31 -13.27
C GLN A 67 -5.21 -27.03 -13.11
N LYS A 68 -6.30 -27.11 -12.33
CA LYS A 68 -7.25 -26.00 -12.12
C LYS A 68 -6.97 -25.17 -10.86
N GLY A 69 -6.01 -25.58 -10.01
CA GLY A 69 -5.75 -24.90 -8.73
C GLY A 69 -4.27 -24.88 -8.31
N LYS A 70 -3.93 -23.92 -7.44
CA LYS A 70 -2.61 -23.81 -6.79
C LYS A 70 -2.81 -24.06 -5.30
N SER A 71 -2.26 -25.17 -4.80
CA SER A 71 -2.19 -25.40 -3.35
C SER A 71 -1.05 -24.55 -2.79
N GLN A 72 -1.35 -23.70 -1.82
CA GLN A 72 -0.36 -22.95 -1.05
C GLN A 72 -0.27 -23.52 0.36
N VAL A 73 0.95 -23.65 0.86
CA VAL A 73 1.22 -24.12 2.22
C VAL A 73 2.05 -23.05 2.90
N ILE A 74 1.54 -22.54 4.02
CA ILE A 74 2.18 -21.53 4.85
C ILE A 74 2.53 -22.21 6.17
N GLU A 75 3.80 -22.18 6.57
CA GLU A 75 4.25 -22.71 7.86
C GLU A 75 4.70 -21.54 8.75
N VAL A 76 4.12 -21.45 9.94
CA VAL A 76 4.40 -20.40 10.93
C VAL A 76 4.94 -21.05 12.19
N LYS A 77 6.09 -20.59 12.69
CA LYS A 77 6.70 -21.05 13.95
C LYS A 77 6.71 -19.91 14.96
N GLY A 78 6.23 -20.14 16.18
CA GLY A 78 6.29 -19.14 17.25
C GLY A 78 5.19 -18.06 17.22
N GLY A 79 4.04 -18.32 16.59
CA GLY A 79 2.84 -17.47 16.66
C GLY A 79 2.85 -16.22 15.77
N ALA A 80 3.99 -15.56 15.56
CA ALA A 80 4.06 -14.39 14.68
C ALA A 80 4.90 -14.67 13.44
N GLN A 81 4.32 -14.47 12.26
CA GLN A 81 5.08 -14.46 11.01
C GLN A 81 5.91 -13.17 10.95
N THR A 82 7.23 -13.31 10.87
CA THR A 82 8.10 -12.19 10.51
C THR A 82 7.81 -11.80 9.07
N GLN A 83 7.43 -10.54 8.85
CA GLN A 83 7.22 -9.96 7.54
C GLN A 83 8.34 -8.97 7.25
N GLU A 84 8.88 -9.05 6.04
CA GLU A 84 9.82 -8.06 5.50
C GLU A 84 9.05 -6.91 4.87
N PHE A 85 9.61 -5.71 4.96
CA PHE A 85 9.10 -4.53 4.27
C PHE A 85 10.26 -3.76 3.64
N GLU A 86 9.96 -3.12 2.51
CA GLU A 86 10.86 -2.22 1.79
C GLU A 86 10.04 -1.02 1.30
N ILE A 87 10.51 0.19 1.56
CA ILE A 87 9.82 1.45 1.21
C ILE A 87 10.83 2.47 0.76
N TYR A 88 10.66 3.02 -0.43
CA TYR A 88 11.57 4.05 -0.93
C TYR A 88 11.32 5.42 -0.28
N ALA A 89 12.34 6.27 -0.25
CA ALA A 89 12.26 7.59 0.36
C ALA A 89 11.21 8.50 -0.29
N ASP A 90 10.88 8.29 -1.57
CA ASP A 90 9.81 9.00 -2.28
C ASP A 90 8.40 8.52 -1.91
N GLN A 91 8.26 7.36 -1.27
CA GLN A 91 6.97 6.77 -0.88
C GLN A 91 6.44 7.27 0.48
N TYR A 92 6.75 8.52 0.84
CA TYR A 92 6.18 9.17 2.03
C TYR A 92 4.65 9.37 1.89
N GLU A 93 3.94 9.48 3.02
CA GLU A 93 2.48 9.68 3.03
C GLU A 93 2.08 11.13 2.66
N ALA A 94 2.03 11.43 1.36
CA ALA A 94 1.62 12.74 0.85
C ALA A 94 0.16 13.10 1.22
N ASN A 95 -0.09 14.41 1.40
CA ASN A 95 -1.41 15.00 1.66
C ASN A 95 -2.16 14.45 2.91
N LYS A 96 -1.45 13.89 3.88
CA LYS A 96 -2.03 13.33 5.13
C LYS A 96 -1.54 14.01 6.40
N HIS A 97 -0.28 14.43 6.42
CA HIS A 97 0.40 14.88 7.62
C HIS A 97 0.80 16.34 7.48
N PHE A 98 0.38 17.19 8.42
CA PHE A 98 0.61 18.62 8.32
C PHE A 98 0.93 19.26 9.67
N PHE A 99 1.97 20.09 9.71
CA PHE A 99 2.22 21.02 10.80
C PHE A 99 1.11 22.08 10.88
N LEU A 100 0.81 22.53 12.09
CA LEU A 100 -0.23 23.53 12.34
C LEU A 100 0.24 24.98 12.07
N ALA A 101 1.54 25.23 12.02
CA ALA A 101 2.15 26.53 11.76
C ALA A 101 3.65 26.36 11.44
N GLN A 102 4.27 27.39 10.87
CA GLN A 102 5.71 27.36 10.58
C GLN A 102 6.54 27.21 11.86
N TYR A 103 6.09 27.80 12.98
CA TYR A 103 6.72 27.61 14.28
C TYR A 103 6.95 26.13 14.63
N PHE A 104 5.94 25.28 14.47
CA PHE A 104 6.05 23.85 14.78
C PHE A 104 6.98 23.12 13.82
N LYS A 105 6.96 23.51 12.54
CA LYS A 105 7.90 23.00 11.53
C LYS A 105 9.34 23.33 11.90
N ASP A 106 9.61 24.59 12.21
CA ASP A 106 10.96 25.12 12.44
C ASP A 106 11.59 24.61 13.73
N HIS A 107 10.78 24.25 14.72
CA HIS A 107 11.25 23.71 16.01
C HIS A 107 11.14 22.19 16.11
N TYR A 108 10.75 21.48 15.03
CA TYR A 108 10.55 20.03 15.06
C TYR A 108 11.84 19.28 15.43
N ASP A 109 12.94 19.57 14.73
CA ASP A 109 14.23 18.92 14.93
C ASP A 109 14.82 19.24 16.31
N GLU A 110 14.68 20.50 16.76
CA GLU A 110 15.13 20.92 18.09
C GLU A 110 14.37 20.19 19.20
N ALA A 111 13.05 20.06 19.06
CA ALA A 111 12.20 19.41 20.04
C ALA A 111 12.48 17.91 20.18
N LEU A 112 13.08 17.28 19.16
CA LEU A 112 13.37 15.85 19.10
C LEU A 112 14.85 15.51 19.20
N LYS A 113 15.70 16.49 19.51
CA LYS A 113 17.16 16.30 19.62
C LYS A 113 17.59 15.32 20.72
N ASN A 114 16.83 15.21 21.81
CA ASN A 114 17.20 14.41 22.99
C ASN A 114 16.14 13.32 23.25
N LEU A 115 16.02 12.36 22.34
CA LEU A 115 15.14 11.22 22.50
C LEU A 115 15.46 10.43 23.80
N PRO A 116 14.46 9.90 24.51
CA PRO A 116 13.03 9.82 24.14
C PRO A 116 12.19 11.03 24.59
N VAL A 117 12.81 12.07 25.17
CA VAL A 117 12.08 13.20 25.75
C VAL A 117 11.84 14.29 24.70
N ILE A 118 10.56 14.58 24.44
CA ILE A 118 10.17 15.70 23.59
C ILE A 118 10.34 17.02 24.35
N ILE A 119 11.26 17.87 23.89
CA ILE A 119 11.53 19.20 24.46
C ILE A 119 10.68 20.23 23.72
N SER A 120 9.43 20.37 24.14
CA SER A 120 8.53 21.40 23.60
C SER A 120 7.89 22.19 24.75
N PRO A 121 7.90 23.54 24.68
CA PRO A 121 7.18 24.38 25.64
C PRO A 121 5.67 24.43 25.38
N VAL A 122 5.19 23.83 24.29
CA VAL A 122 3.79 23.89 23.85
C VAL A 122 3.04 22.62 24.24
N ASN A 123 1.80 22.80 24.69
CA ASN A 123 0.81 21.73 24.78
C ASN A 123 -0.54 22.19 24.21
N ILE A 124 -0.91 21.65 23.05
CA ILE A 124 -2.20 21.91 22.39
C ILE A 124 -3.32 21.27 23.20
N THR A 125 -4.31 22.08 23.54
CA THR A 125 -5.43 21.70 24.40
C THR A 125 -6.71 21.47 23.61
N ARG A 126 -6.89 22.19 22.50
CA ARG A 126 -8.08 22.13 21.67
C ARG A 126 -7.75 22.41 20.20
N ILE A 127 -8.39 21.68 19.30
CA ILE A 127 -8.24 21.86 17.85
C ILE A 127 -9.57 21.56 17.14
N GLU A 128 -9.88 22.36 16.12
CA GLU A 128 -10.91 22.10 15.12
C GLU A 128 -10.25 22.05 13.74
N VAL A 129 -10.55 20.98 13.00
CA VAL A 129 -10.04 20.76 11.65
C VAL A 129 -11.20 20.83 10.67
N TRP A 130 -11.04 21.63 9.63
CA TRP A 130 -12.07 21.93 8.63
C TRP A 130 -11.57 21.53 7.25
N ILE A 131 -12.43 20.85 6.48
CA ILE A 131 -12.15 20.46 5.10
C ILE A 131 -13.26 20.90 4.14
N THR A 132 -12.96 20.93 2.84
CA THR A 132 -13.96 21.09 1.78
C THR A 132 -15.04 19.99 1.90
N ASN A 133 -16.30 20.38 1.74
CA ASN A 133 -17.43 19.46 1.87
C ASN A 133 -17.84 18.87 0.52
N LYS A 134 -17.32 17.69 0.17
CA LYS A 134 -17.67 16.97 -1.06
C LYS A 134 -18.87 16.04 -0.93
N SER A 135 -19.15 15.58 0.28
CA SER A 135 -20.19 14.56 0.53
C SER A 135 -21.59 15.14 0.74
N GLY A 136 -21.74 16.46 0.74
CA GLY A 136 -23.02 17.12 1.01
C GLY A 136 -23.50 16.94 2.46
N ASN A 137 -22.58 16.65 3.40
CA ASN A 137 -22.92 16.54 4.81
C ASN A 137 -22.81 17.92 5.48
N TYR A 138 -23.95 18.53 5.79
CA TYR A 138 -24.02 19.87 6.37
C TYR A 138 -24.09 19.91 7.90
N GLN A 139 -24.01 18.76 8.58
CA GLN A 139 -23.98 18.72 10.05
C GLN A 139 -22.75 19.47 10.58
N ASP A 140 -22.97 20.41 11.51
CA ASP A 140 -21.96 21.30 12.07
C ASP A 140 -21.10 22.06 11.04
N SER A 141 -21.60 22.19 9.81
CA SER A 141 -20.90 22.87 8.73
C SER A 141 -20.86 24.38 8.94
N ARG A 142 -19.75 25.01 8.53
CA ARG A 142 -19.52 26.44 8.71
C ARG A 142 -18.95 27.08 7.47
N ASN A 143 -19.36 28.31 7.20
CA ASN A 143 -18.64 29.18 6.29
C ASN A 143 -17.30 29.55 6.94
N ILE A 144 -16.20 29.39 6.21
CA ILE A 144 -14.86 29.72 6.72
C ILE A 144 -14.08 30.53 5.69
N VAL A 145 -13.20 31.39 6.21
CA VAL A 145 -12.14 32.05 5.46
C VAL A 145 -10.83 31.68 6.12
N ALA A 146 -10.01 30.96 5.37
CA ALA A 146 -8.75 30.42 5.82
C ALA A 146 -7.60 31.26 5.27
N PHE A 147 -6.76 31.82 6.14
CA PHE A 147 -5.61 32.63 5.74
C PHE A 147 -4.30 31.87 5.98
N MET A 148 -3.36 31.96 5.04
CA MET A 148 -2.06 31.29 5.15
C MET A 148 -1.21 31.86 6.30
N ASP A 149 -1.12 33.19 6.36
CA ASP A 149 -0.28 33.91 7.32
C ASP A 149 -0.94 33.99 8.72
N LEU A 150 -2.14 33.47 8.93
CA LEU A 150 -2.80 33.57 10.24
C LEU A 150 -1.97 32.87 11.32
N GLY A 151 -1.73 33.59 12.41
CA GLY A 151 -0.95 33.11 13.53
C GLY A 151 0.56 33.13 13.33
N GLU A 152 1.07 33.52 12.16
CA GLU A 152 2.50 33.59 11.88
C GLU A 152 3.07 34.95 12.30
N LYS A 153 4.15 34.94 13.10
CA LYS A 153 4.82 36.16 13.57
C LYS A 153 5.60 36.85 12.44
N SER A 154 6.23 36.07 11.58
CA SER A 154 6.89 36.54 10.36
C SER A 154 5.92 36.43 9.19
N ILE A 155 5.91 37.43 8.31
CA ILE A 155 5.19 37.33 7.03
C ILE A 155 5.85 36.23 6.21
N ILE A 156 5.05 35.28 5.70
CA ILE A 156 5.55 34.16 4.89
C ILE A 156 5.27 34.35 3.41
N GLU A 157 4.18 35.01 3.03
CA GLU A 157 3.84 35.31 1.63
C GLU A 157 3.21 36.70 1.45
N SER A 158 2.28 37.09 2.33
CA SER A 158 1.36 38.17 2.02
C SER A 158 2.00 39.56 2.19
N ASN A 159 2.06 40.34 1.11
CA ASN A 159 2.54 41.72 1.16
C ASN A 159 1.60 42.71 1.89
N VAL A 160 0.39 42.26 2.25
CA VAL A 160 -0.64 43.08 2.93
C VAL A 160 -0.64 42.86 4.45
N VAL A 161 -0.20 41.69 4.91
CA VAL A 161 -0.23 41.34 6.33
C VAL A 161 0.86 42.10 7.08
N ILE A 162 0.49 42.72 8.20
CA ILE A 162 1.43 43.50 9.03
C ILE A 162 1.76 42.67 10.27
N PRO A 163 3.03 42.28 10.49
CA PRO A 163 3.44 41.55 11.67
C PRO A 163 3.37 42.47 12.88
N ASN A 164 3.09 41.90 14.05
CA ASN A 164 3.13 42.61 15.31
C ASN A 164 4.48 42.37 16.00
N PRO A 165 5.38 43.37 16.07
CA PRO A 165 6.72 43.18 16.66
C PRO A 165 6.68 42.81 18.15
N ASN A 166 5.58 43.16 18.84
CA ASN A 166 5.38 42.88 20.27
C ASN A 166 4.68 41.53 20.52
N ALA A 167 4.37 40.78 19.47
CA ALA A 167 3.76 39.46 19.60
C ALA A 167 4.72 38.45 20.26
N PRO A 168 4.18 37.47 21.01
CA PRO A 168 4.96 36.34 21.51
C PRO A 168 5.63 35.60 20.34
N ASP A 169 6.73 34.89 20.61
CA ASP A 169 7.38 34.03 19.61
C ASP A 169 6.55 32.79 19.23
N PHE A 170 5.44 32.55 19.94
CA PHE A 170 4.50 31.48 19.66
C PHE A 170 3.41 31.91 18.68
N PRO A 171 2.85 30.97 17.88
CA PRO A 171 1.70 31.27 17.03
C PRO A 171 0.53 31.83 17.83
N SER A 172 -0.05 32.94 17.39
CA SER A 172 -1.20 33.53 18.09
C SER A 172 -2.03 34.45 17.21
N ASP A 173 -3.29 34.66 17.57
CA ASP A 173 -4.18 35.65 16.97
C ASP A 173 -3.60 37.08 17.01
N SER A 174 -2.71 37.35 17.96
CA SER A 174 -2.01 38.64 18.10
C SER A 174 -0.73 38.76 17.27
N ALA A 175 -0.33 37.71 16.55
CA ALA A 175 0.92 37.66 15.80
C ALA A 175 1.01 38.67 14.66
N ASN A 176 -0.13 38.98 14.03
CA ASN A 176 -0.21 39.91 12.91
C ASN A 176 -1.59 40.56 12.78
N SER A 177 -1.77 41.38 11.74
CA SER A 177 -2.97 42.19 11.53
C SER A 177 -4.23 41.42 11.13
N LEU A 178 -4.16 40.13 10.76
CA LEU A 178 -5.30 39.40 10.19
C LEU A 178 -6.51 39.33 11.12
N MET A 179 -6.29 39.24 12.43
CA MET A 179 -7.41 39.19 13.39
C MET A 179 -8.08 40.53 13.66
N THR A 180 -7.53 41.64 13.15
CA THR A 180 -8.22 42.94 13.16
C THR A 180 -9.42 42.96 12.20
N LEU A 181 -9.39 42.11 11.15
CA LEU A 181 -10.47 41.96 10.17
C LEU A 181 -11.79 41.52 10.81
N LYS A 182 -11.76 40.90 11.99
CA LYS A 182 -12.96 40.54 12.78
C LYS A 182 -13.89 41.74 13.02
N SER A 183 -13.36 42.96 13.01
CA SER A 183 -14.11 44.20 13.23
C SER A 183 -14.90 44.66 12.00
N ASP A 184 -14.55 44.16 10.81
CA ASP A 184 -15.27 44.46 9.57
C ASP A 184 -16.44 43.48 9.40
N SER A 185 -17.67 43.99 9.34
CA SER A 185 -18.85 43.16 9.11
C SER A 185 -18.80 42.38 7.79
N ALA A 186 -18.08 42.87 6.77
CA ALA A 186 -17.98 42.24 5.46
C ALA A 186 -17.20 40.92 5.46
N ILE A 187 -16.30 40.68 6.44
CA ILE A 187 -15.60 39.39 6.56
C ILE A 187 -16.54 38.27 7.04
N ARG A 188 -17.64 38.65 7.70
CA ARG A 188 -18.63 37.71 8.26
C ARG A 188 -19.61 37.19 7.23
N GLU A 189 -19.72 37.87 6.09
CA GLU A 189 -20.65 37.53 5.01
C GLU A 189 -19.86 36.95 3.82
N LEU A 190 -19.98 35.63 3.59
CA LEU A 190 -19.16 34.90 2.61
C LEU A 190 -19.19 35.50 1.18
N ASN A 191 -20.32 36.10 0.79
CA ASN A 191 -20.53 36.71 -0.52
C ASN A 191 -19.70 37.99 -0.73
N THR A 192 -19.38 38.72 0.33
CA THR A 192 -18.60 39.98 0.26
C THR A 192 -17.11 39.78 0.50
N VAL A 193 -16.71 38.66 1.11
CA VAL A 193 -15.31 38.35 1.47
C VAL A 193 -14.35 38.56 0.30
N THR A 194 -14.63 37.98 -0.86
CA THR A 194 -13.69 38.02 -1.99
C THR A 194 -13.45 39.45 -2.46
N SER A 195 -14.52 40.22 -2.68
CA SER A 195 -14.40 41.61 -3.13
C SER A 195 -13.73 42.50 -2.08
N MET A 196 -14.01 42.26 -0.79
CA MET A 196 -13.39 43.01 0.32
C MET A 196 -11.89 42.73 0.43
N LEU A 197 -11.48 41.46 0.44
CA LEU A 197 -10.08 41.07 0.58
C LEU A 197 -9.25 41.43 -0.65
N GLN A 198 -9.78 41.21 -1.86
CA GLN A 198 -9.10 41.65 -3.08
C GLN A 198 -8.97 43.17 -3.15
N GLY A 199 -9.98 43.92 -2.67
CA GLY A 199 -9.91 45.38 -2.53
C GLY A 199 -8.81 45.85 -1.56
N GLN A 200 -8.41 45.01 -0.61
CA GLN A 200 -7.28 45.25 0.29
C GLN A 200 -5.94 44.71 -0.24
N GLY A 201 -5.94 44.06 -1.41
CA GLY A 201 -4.74 43.53 -2.08
C GLY A 201 -4.44 42.05 -1.83
N PHE A 202 -5.33 41.30 -1.19
CA PHE A 202 -5.18 39.86 -1.00
C PHE A 202 -5.56 39.07 -2.26
N ASN A 203 -4.81 38.00 -2.55
CA ASN A 203 -5.01 37.10 -3.67
C ASN A 203 -5.69 35.80 -3.21
N THR A 204 -6.81 35.45 -3.85
CA THR A 204 -7.50 34.17 -3.60
C THR A 204 -6.65 33.00 -4.12
N GLY A 205 -6.59 31.92 -3.35
CA GLY A 205 -5.78 30.74 -3.66
C GLY A 205 -4.30 30.85 -3.26
N ILE A 206 -3.81 32.05 -2.96
CA ILE A 206 -2.45 32.29 -2.46
C ILE A 206 -2.51 32.72 -0.99
N ASP A 207 -3.10 33.89 -0.74
CA ASP A 207 -3.16 34.47 0.61
C ASP A 207 -4.29 33.86 1.46
N PHE A 208 -5.42 33.56 0.82
CA PHE A 208 -6.60 33.02 1.49
C PHE A 208 -7.44 32.10 0.60
N GLU A 209 -8.20 31.24 1.26
CA GLU A 209 -9.27 30.43 0.67
C GLU A 209 -10.58 30.72 1.39
N LYS A 210 -11.70 30.72 0.66
CA LYS A 210 -13.03 30.76 1.26
C LYS A 210 -13.76 29.46 0.97
N ILE A 211 -14.46 28.93 1.95
CA ILE A 211 -15.23 27.70 1.80
C ILE A 211 -16.63 27.93 2.33
N GLU A 212 -17.61 27.67 1.48
CA GLU A 212 -19.00 27.57 1.89
C GLU A 212 -19.26 26.21 2.53
N SER A 213 -19.92 26.20 3.69
CA SER A 213 -20.32 24.96 4.38
C SER A 213 -19.18 23.94 4.55
N ALA A 214 -18.00 24.39 4.96
CA ALA A 214 -16.87 23.52 5.29
C ALA A 214 -17.26 22.50 6.35
N ARG A 215 -16.77 21.27 6.20
CA ARG A 215 -17.06 20.16 7.10
C ARG A 215 -16.04 20.14 8.23
N LYS A 216 -16.53 20.14 9.47
CA LYS A 216 -15.70 19.88 10.65
C LYS A 216 -15.37 18.39 10.72
N LEU A 217 -14.09 18.04 10.82
CA LEU A 217 -13.68 16.65 11.05
C LEU A 217 -13.96 16.25 12.51
N SER A 218 -14.48 15.04 12.68
CA SER A 218 -14.60 14.43 14.00
C SER A 218 -13.23 14.00 14.53
N PRO A 219 -13.03 13.94 15.86
CA PRO A 219 -11.78 13.46 16.46
C PRO A 219 -11.39 12.02 16.09
N SER A 220 -12.30 11.22 15.55
CA SER A 220 -12.01 9.88 15.02
C SER A 220 -11.41 9.87 13.62
N GLU A 221 -11.47 10.98 12.89
CA GLU A 221 -11.01 11.09 11.50
C GLU A 221 -9.56 11.59 11.37
N TYR A 222 -8.97 12.06 12.47
CA TYR A 222 -7.60 12.53 12.52
C TYR A 222 -7.00 12.31 13.91
N THR A 223 -5.67 12.28 13.98
CA THR A 223 -4.91 12.36 15.24
C THR A 223 -4.04 13.61 15.21
N PHE A 224 -3.59 14.09 16.37
CA PHE A 224 -2.64 15.20 16.43
C PHE A 224 -1.62 14.98 17.55
N ASN A 225 -0.42 15.51 17.36
CA ASN A 225 0.60 15.53 18.40
C ASN A 225 0.54 16.85 19.16
N SER A 226 0.16 16.81 20.44
CA SER A 226 -0.07 18.03 21.23
C SER A 226 1.19 18.84 21.54
N LYS A 227 2.37 18.21 21.48
CA LYS A 227 3.66 18.85 21.78
C LYS A 227 4.38 19.33 20.52
N LEU A 228 4.34 18.54 19.46
CA LEU A 228 5.03 18.81 18.18
C LEU A 228 4.18 19.59 17.19
N GLY A 229 2.87 19.73 17.43
CA GLY A 229 1.98 20.60 16.67
C GLY A 229 1.79 20.22 15.20
N TYR A 230 1.47 18.95 14.97
CA TYR A 230 1.04 18.46 13.66
C TYR A 230 -0.21 17.58 13.77
N ILE A 231 -0.97 17.51 12.68
CA ILE A 231 -2.14 16.66 12.48
C ILE A 231 -1.82 15.55 11.48
N SER A 232 -2.47 14.41 11.66
CA SER A 232 -2.39 13.25 10.77
C SER A 232 -3.82 12.81 10.44
N LEU A 233 -4.19 12.93 9.18
CA LEU A 233 -5.51 12.53 8.69
C LEU A 233 -5.54 11.02 8.42
N ASN A 234 -6.70 10.39 8.63
CA ASN A 234 -6.86 8.96 8.31
C ASN A 234 -6.87 8.69 6.81
N SER A 235 -7.27 9.68 6.01
CA SER A 235 -7.34 9.63 4.54
C SER A 235 -6.56 10.79 3.94
N ALA A 236 -5.89 10.54 2.81
CA ALA A 236 -5.21 11.59 2.07
C ALA A 236 -6.23 12.56 1.46
N LEU A 237 -5.91 13.84 1.49
CA LEU A 237 -6.72 14.86 0.84
C LEU A 237 -6.48 14.85 -0.67
N SER A 238 -7.55 15.08 -1.42
CA SER A 238 -7.51 15.33 -2.85
C SER A 238 -6.84 16.67 -3.14
N SER A 239 -6.29 16.85 -4.34
CA SER A 239 -5.60 18.09 -4.74
C SER A 239 -6.49 19.33 -4.62
N ASP A 240 -7.78 19.21 -4.90
CA ASP A 240 -8.80 20.27 -4.84
C ASP A 240 -9.44 20.48 -3.44
N GLU A 241 -9.05 19.70 -2.43
CA GLU A 241 -9.56 19.87 -1.07
C GLU A 241 -8.70 20.87 -0.29
N VAL A 242 -9.37 21.76 0.45
CA VAL A 242 -8.73 22.71 1.35
C VAL A 242 -8.71 22.13 2.76
N LEU A 243 -7.61 22.34 3.48
CA LEU A 243 -7.44 22.01 4.89
C LEU A 243 -7.21 23.28 5.70
N ALA A 244 -8.04 23.50 6.69
CA ALA A 244 -7.92 24.64 7.60
C ALA A 244 -8.09 24.21 9.05
N VAL A 245 -7.50 24.99 9.97
CA VAL A 245 -7.50 24.67 11.40
C VAL A 245 -7.76 25.91 12.25
N ALA A 246 -8.40 25.69 13.40
CA ALA A 246 -8.38 26.60 14.54
C ALA A 246 -7.89 25.83 15.76
N TYR A 247 -6.95 26.37 16.52
CA TYR A 247 -6.37 25.64 17.66
C TYR A 247 -5.98 26.56 18.82
N GLU A 248 -5.91 25.96 20.00
CA GLU A 248 -5.59 26.60 21.27
C GLU A 248 -4.56 25.76 22.02
N PHE A 249 -3.54 26.41 22.56
CA PHE A 249 -2.47 25.74 23.27
C PHE A 249 -1.99 26.55 24.46
N THR A 250 -1.30 25.86 25.36
CA THR A 250 -0.65 26.47 26.53
C THR A 250 0.85 26.44 26.34
N ALA A 251 1.51 27.56 26.64
CA ALA A 251 2.96 27.67 26.68
C ALA A 251 3.39 28.64 27.79
N GLY A 252 4.33 28.23 28.64
CA GLY A 252 4.81 29.07 29.76
C GLY A 252 3.70 29.56 30.71
N GLY A 253 2.63 28.76 30.90
CA GLY A 253 1.48 29.11 31.75
C GLY A 253 0.50 30.12 31.14
N LYS A 254 0.67 30.51 29.87
CA LYS A 254 -0.26 31.36 29.11
C LYS A 254 -0.96 30.54 28.03
N THR A 255 -2.19 30.94 27.71
CA THR A 255 -3.00 30.33 26.65
C THR A 255 -2.90 31.19 25.39
N TYR A 256 -2.69 30.54 24.26
CA TYR A 256 -2.62 31.14 22.93
C TYR A 256 -3.64 30.46 22.03
N GLN A 257 -4.27 31.24 21.15
CA GLN A 257 -5.26 30.79 20.19
C GLN A 257 -4.87 31.26 18.80
N VAL A 258 -5.13 30.43 17.78
CA VAL A 258 -4.97 30.77 16.36
C VAL A 258 -6.27 30.40 15.65
N GLY A 259 -6.94 31.41 15.09
CA GLY A 259 -8.24 31.26 14.44
C GLY A 259 -9.41 31.28 15.41
N GLU A 260 -10.63 31.21 14.87
CA GLU A 260 -11.88 31.23 15.63
C GLU A 260 -12.50 29.84 15.71
N PHE A 261 -12.92 29.43 16.91
CA PHE A 261 -13.65 28.19 17.08
C PHE A 261 -15.13 28.36 16.76
N SER A 262 -15.78 27.27 16.37
CA SER A 262 -17.24 27.24 16.20
C SER A 262 -18.01 27.66 17.46
N SER A 263 -17.40 27.49 18.65
CA SER A 263 -17.95 27.83 19.96
C SER A 263 -17.78 29.29 20.40
N ASP A 264 -17.04 30.12 19.67
CA ASP A 264 -16.66 31.48 20.09
C ASP A 264 -17.79 32.52 19.93
N GLY A 265 -19.05 32.07 19.89
CA GLY A 265 -20.24 32.94 19.83
C GLY A 265 -20.60 33.46 18.43
N ILE A 266 -19.93 32.97 17.37
CA ILE A 266 -20.25 33.32 15.98
C ILE A 266 -21.26 32.30 15.45
N SER A 267 -22.50 32.74 15.20
CA SER A 267 -23.58 31.88 14.70
C SER A 267 -23.57 31.73 13.18
N SER A 268 -23.85 30.53 12.68
CA SER A 268 -24.13 30.28 11.25
C SER A 268 -25.26 31.21 10.75
N PRO A 269 -25.19 31.77 9.53
CA PRO A 269 -24.25 31.50 8.43
C PRO A 269 -22.97 32.34 8.44
N LYS A 270 -22.65 33.04 9.53
CA LYS A 270 -21.47 33.91 9.59
C LYS A 270 -20.16 33.13 9.47
N THR A 271 -19.25 33.70 8.71
CA THR A 271 -17.93 33.16 8.40
C THR A 271 -17.00 33.18 9.62
N LEU A 272 -16.28 32.07 9.84
CA LEU A 272 -15.16 31.97 10.79
C LEU A 272 -13.84 32.31 10.10
N ILE A 273 -12.93 32.98 10.83
CA ILE A 273 -11.55 33.20 10.39
C ILE A 273 -10.67 32.09 10.96
N VAL A 274 -10.00 31.33 10.09
CA VAL A 274 -9.20 30.16 10.47
C VAL A 274 -7.85 30.15 9.74
N LYS A 275 -6.93 29.29 10.15
CA LYS A 275 -5.61 29.17 9.51
C LYS A 275 -5.68 28.19 8.35
N LEU A 276 -5.13 28.59 7.21
CA LEU A 276 -4.99 27.75 6.02
C LEU A 276 -3.72 26.89 6.14
N ILE A 277 -3.89 25.57 6.01
CA ILE A 277 -2.80 24.58 6.03
C ILE A 277 -2.51 24.08 4.61
N LYS A 278 -3.56 23.77 3.84
CA LYS A 278 -3.48 23.37 2.42
C LYS A 278 -4.59 24.07 1.65
N GLY A 279 -4.24 24.80 0.59
CA GLY A 279 -5.20 25.41 -0.35
C GLY A 279 -5.50 24.55 -1.57
N THR A 280 -6.28 25.10 -2.51
CA THR A 280 -6.51 24.48 -3.83
C THR A 280 -5.30 24.63 -4.74
N SER A 281 -4.63 25.79 -4.69
CA SER A 281 -3.32 26.01 -5.30
C SER A 281 -2.22 25.55 -4.35
N PHE A 282 -1.98 24.25 -4.26
CA PHE A 282 -0.95 23.68 -3.37
C PHE A 282 0.29 23.30 -4.16
N THR A 283 1.28 24.19 -4.21
CA THR A 283 2.49 24.00 -5.02
C THR A 283 3.75 24.24 -4.19
N PRO A 284 4.91 23.66 -4.57
CA PRO A 284 6.15 23.85 -3.83
C PRO A 284 6.66 25.29 -3.73
N GLN A 285 6.16 26.18 -4.59
CA GLN A 285 6.48 27.61 -4.57
C GLN A 285 5.82 28.34 -3.39
N LEU A 286 4.73 27.82 -2.84
CA LEU A 286 4.03 28.44 -1.72
C LEU A 286 4.57 27.95 -0.37
N PRO A 287 4.67 28.83 0.65
CA PRO A 287 5.21 28.47 1.96
C PRO A 287 4.43 27.38 2.71
N ASN A 288 3.12 27.27 2.47
CA ASN A 288 2.29 26.24 3.08
C ASN A 288 2.63 24.82 2.59
N TRP A 289 3.31 24.65 1.45
CA TRP A 289 3.85 23.37 1.01
C TRP A 289 4.80 22.74 2.05
N LYS A 290 5.56 23.60 2.74
CA LYS A 290 6.49 23.19 3.80
C LYS A 290 5.78 22.74 5.07
N LEU A 291 4.49 23.05 5.24
CA LEU A 291 3.72 22.52 6.37
C LEU A 291 3.35 21.05 6.17
N MET A 292 3.34 20.53 4.93
CA MET A 292 3.16 19.10 4.68
C MET A 292 4.41 18.33 5.11
N MET A 293 4.23 17.40 6.04
CA MET A 293 5.28 16.53 6.53
C MET A 293 5.60 15.47 5.48
N LYS A 294 6.89 15.29 5.18
CA LYS A 294 7.41 14.32 4.20
C LYS A 294 8.41 13.35 4.82
N ASN A 295 8.24 13.12 6.12
CA ASN A 295 9.12 12.35 6.98
C ASN A 295 8.35 11.22 7.70
N ILE A 296 7.17 10.86 7.18
CA ILE A 296 6.30 9.81 7.71
C ILE A 296 6.02 8.78 6.60
N TYR A 297 6.30 7.52 6.89
CA TYR A 297 6.26 6.40 5.95
C TYR A 297 5.34 5.29 6.48
N ALA A 298 4.41 4.82 5.66
CA ALA A 298 3.52 3.72 6.03
C ALA A 298 4.09 2.38 5.56
N ILE A 299 4.37 1.46 6.50
CA ILE A 299 4.93 0.14 6.19
C ILE A 299 3.87 -0.92 5.85
N GLY A 300 2.60 -0.51 5.71
CA GLY A 300 1.48 -1.39 5.42
C GLY A 300 1.13 -2.36 6.57
N ALA A 301 1.72 -2.16 7.75
CA ALA A 301 1.51 -3.00 8.93
C ALA A 301 0.46 -2.40 9.87
N TYR A 302 -0.09 -3.26 10.74
CA TYR A 302 -0.96 -2.85 11.84
C TYR A 302 -0.52 -3.55 13.11
N GLN A 303 -0.69 -2.85 14.24
CA GLN A 303 -0.35 -3.35 15.58
C GLN A 303 1.05 -3.96 15.62
N ILE A 304 2.08 -3.21 15.24
CA ILE A 304 3.46 -3.68 15.22
C ILE A 304 3.90 -4.07 16.63
N ASN A 305 4.47 -5.25 16.79
CA ASN A 305 5.14 -5.65 18.03
C ASN A 305 6.51 -4.95 18.11
N PRO A 306 6.82 -4.24 19.21
CA PRO A 306 8.16 -3.71 19.43
C PRO A 306 9.23 -4.82 19.46
N SER A 307 8.85 -6.00 19.94
CA SER A 307 9.75 -7.15 20.02
C SER A 307 10.09 -7.64 18.61
N ASN A 308 11.39 -7.79 18.32
CA ASN A 308 11.91 -8.21 17.01
C ASN A 308 11.58 -7.27 15.85
N PHE A 309 11.17 -6.03 16.11
CA PHE A 309 11.13 -5.01 15.06
C PHE A 309 12.57 -4.66 14.66
N ARG A 310 12.83 -4.62 13.36
CA ARG A 310 14.09 -4.17 12.78
C ARG A 310 13.78 -3.22 11.65
N LEU A 311 14.48 -2.09 11.63
CA LEU A 311 14.45 -1.13 10.54
C LEU A 311 15.86 -0.62 10.35
N ASP A 312 16.30 -0.64 9.10
CA ASP A 312 17.48 0.05 8.63
C ASP A 312 17.08 1.06 7.55
N VAL A 313 17.87 2.11 7.44
CA VAL A 313 17.84 3.01 6.28
C VAL A 313 19.02 2.64 5.39
N LEU A 314 18.72 2.29 4.16
CA LEU A 314 19.68 1.84 3.17
C LEU A 314 19.85 2.86 2.05
N TYR A 315 21.04 2.88 1.47
CA TYR A 315 21.38 3.66 0.29
C TYR A 315 21.89 2.73 -0.81
N GLN A 316 21.31 2.83 -2.00
CA GLN A 316 21.74 2.09 -3.18
C GLN A 316 23.07 2.67 -3.72
N ASP A 317 24.18 1.99 -3.44
CA ASP A 317 25.52 2.43 -3.87
C ASP A 317 25.89 1.82 -5.23
N ASP A 318 25.83 2.62 -6.28
CA ASP A 318 26.20 2.22 -7.65
C ASP A 318 27.64 1.70 -7.77
N LYS A 319 28.58 2.18 -6.93
CA LYS A 319 29.98 1.75 -6.97
C LYS A 319 30.15 0.34 -6.42
N LYS A 320 29.36 -0.03 -5.40
CA LYS A 320 29.39 -1.35 -4.77
C LYS A 320 28.42 -2.34 -5.41
N GLY A 321 27.41 -1.84 -6.14
CA GLY A 321 26.36 -2.66 -6.76
C GLY A 321 25.40 -3.29 -5.76
N THR A 322 25.38 -2.81 -4.51
CA THR A 322 24.52 -3.32 -3.44
C THR A 322 24.11 -2.19 -2.50
N ALA A 323 23.01 -2.38 -1.79
CA ALA A 323 22.53 -1.43 -0.80
C ALA A 323 23.39 -1.49 0.47
N VAL A 324 23.68 -0.32 1.05
CA VAL A 324 24.49 -0.18 2.27
C VAL A 324 23.76 0.67 3.30
N ASN A 325 23.95 0.38 4.58
CA ASN A 325 23.36 1.13 5.69
C ASN A 325 24.25 2.28 6.19
N TYR A 326 25.29 2.68 5.45
CA TYR A 326 26.20 3.77 5.76
C TYR A 326 26.71 4.43 4.48
N LEU A 327 27.15 5.69 4.56
CA LEU A 327 27.86 6.34 3.45
C LEU A 327 29.37 6.20 3.63
N SER A 328 30.12 6.12 2.52
CA SER A 328 31.59 5.99 2.54
C SER A 328 32.34 7.32 2.47
N GLU A 329 31.63 8.44 2.32
CA GLU A 329 32.19 9.77 2.06
C GLU A 329 31.58 10.79 3.04
N GLY A 330 32.25 11.94 3.24
CA GLY A 330 31.79 13.01 4.15
C GLY A 330 32.04 12.76 5.64
N SER A 331 31.54 13.66 6.48
CA SER A 331 31.73 13.62 7.94
C SER A 331 31.06 12.41 8.62
N ILE A 332 30.05 11.82 7.99
CA ILE A 332 29.31 10.65 8.48
C ILE A 332 29.85 9.31 7.96
N SER A 333 31.05 9.31 7.36
CA SER A 333 31.62 8.10 6.75
C SER A 333 31.70 6.94 7.75
N GLY A 334 31.10 5.80 7.39
CA GLY A 334 31.06 4.59 8.22
C GLY A 334 30.07 4.62 9.39
N THR A 335 29.28 5.68 9.55
CA THR A 335 28.22 5.76 10.56
C THR A 335 26.91 5.17 10.01
N PRO A 336 26.20 4.30 10.76
CA PRO A 336 24.89 3.80 10.34
C PRO A 336 23.90 4.94 10.06
N LEU A 337 23.16 4.85 8.96
CA LEU A 337 22.23 5.90 8.53
C LEU A 337 21.09 6.12 9.54
N ILE A 338 20.65 5.07 10.26
CA ILE A 338 19.69 5.21 11.35
C ILE A 338 20.22 6.12 12.46
N GLN A 339 21.51 6.02 12.81
CA GLN A 339 22.13 6.88 13.80
C GLN A 339 22.29 8.30 13.27
N VAL A 340 22.69 8.46 12.00
CA VAL A 340 22.78 9.78 11.36
C VAL A 340 21.42 10.48 11.42
N LEU A 341 20.34 9.77 11.07
CA LEU A 341 18.98 10.28 10.96
C LEU A 341 18.21 10.38 12.29
N ASN A 342 18.94 10.35 13.41
CA ASN A 342 18.38 10.49 14.75
C ASN A 342 17.35 9.38 15.11
N LEU A 343 17.49 8.19 14.51
CA LEU A 343 16.63 7.01 14.75
C LEU A 343 17.25 5.98 15.71
N ASP A 344 18.50 6.17 16.14
CA ASP A 344 19.23 5.31 17.07
C ASP A 344 20.04 6.20 18.03
N ASN A 345 19.45 6.51 19.17
CA ASN A 345 19.99 7.36 20.23
C ASN A 345 19.98 6.66 21.59
N VAL A 346 19.12 5.65 21.77
CA VAL A 346 18.93 4.99 23.05
C VAL A 346 19.10 3.49 22.93
N ASN A 347 19.49 2.85 24.02
CA ASN A 347 19.54 1.40 24.08
C ASN A 347 18.15 0.80 24.40
N GLN A 348 18.07 -0.52 24.48
CA GLN A 348 16.84 -1.24 24.89
C GLN A 348 16.26 -0.84 26.26
N GLN A 349 17.05 -0.23 27.14
CA GLN A 349 16.62 0.29 28.44
C GLN A 349 16.19 1.77 28.40
N LEU A 350 16.21 2.39 27.21
CA LEU A 350 15.97 3.82 26.98
C LEU A 350 17.05 4.75 27.58
N ASP A 351 18.24 4.22 27.87
CA ASP A 351 19.38 5.04 28.26
C ASP A 351 20.02 5.69 27.01
N PRO A 352 20.54 6.92 27.09
CA PRO A 352 21.06 7.70 25.95
C PRO A 352 22.40 7.17 25.45
N SER A 353 22.38 6.00 24.81
CA SER A 353 23.51 5.36 24.16
C SER A 353 23.01 4.65 22.90
N PRO A 354 23.45 5.06 21.70
CA PRO A 354 23.16 4.33 20.47
C PRO A 354 23.65 2.89 20.54
N ASP A 355 22.86 1.94 20.04
CA ASP A 355 23.20 0.51 20.05
C ASP A 355 23.16 -0.16 18.67
N GLY A 356 22.95 0.63 17.61
CA GLY A 356 22.88 0.16 16.23
C GLY A 356 21.51 -0.43 15.87
N VAL A 357 20.50 -0.23 16.71
CA VAL A 357 19.12 -0.69 16.49
C VAL A 357 18.19 0.52 16.47
N PHE A 358 17.18 0.47 15.62
CA PHE A 358 16.13 1.48 15.58
C PHE A 358 15.43 1.66 16.95
N ASP A 359 15.36 2.89 17.42
CA ASP A 359 14.66 3.31 18.62
C ASP A 359 13.14 3.17 18.43
N PHE A 360 12.50 2.17 19.03
CA PHE A 360 11.04 1.99 18.96
C PHE A 360 10.33 2.86 20.02
N ILE A 361 10.10 4.14 19.71
CA ILE A 361 9.46 5.12 20.61
C ILE A 361 8.08 5.49 20.06
N GLU A 362 7.04 4.96 20.71
CA GLU A 362 5.65 5.16 20.30
C GLU A 362 5.28 6.65 20.27
N GLY A 363 4.70 7.09 19.16
CA GLY A 363 4.28 8.47 18.92
C GLY A 363 5.42 9.43 18.55
N VAL A 364 6.67 8.96 18.50
CA VAL A 364 7.84 9.77 18.14
C VAL A 364 8.53 9.22 16.90
N THR A 365 9.01 7.97 16.96
CA THR A 365 9.69 7.32 15.83
C THR A 365 8.79 6.31 15.11
N VAL A 366 7.74 5.83 15.79
CA VAL A 366 6.80 4.85 15.25
C VAL A 366 5.39 5.11 15.78
N ASN A 367 4.39 4.83 14.95
CA ASN A 367 3.02 4.59 15.39
C ASN A 367 2.71 3.12 15.13
N SER A 368 2.70 2.32 16.19
CA SER A 368 2.54 0.86 16.08
C SER A 368 1.14 0.46 15.61
N SER A 369 0.12 1.28 15.90
CA SER A 369 -1.28 0.92 15.62
C SER A 369 -1.59 0.81 14.13
N ASN A 370 -1.02 1.71 13.32
CA ASN A 370 -1.25 1.81 11.88
C ASN A 370 0.04 1.70 11.05
N GLY A 371 1.11 1.22 11.68
CA GLY A 371 2.39 0.90 11.05
C GLY A 371 3.04 2.07 10.32
N LYS A 372 3.17 3.20 11.01
CA LYS A 372 3.87 4.38 10.48
C LYS A 372 5.23 4.52 11.12
N ILE A 373 6.25 4.74 10.31
CA ILE A 373 7.57 5.17 10.74
C ILE A 373 7.64 6.68 10.61
N ILE A 374 8.11 7.35 11.66
CA ILE A 374 8.17 8.79 11.77
C ILE A 374 9.63 9.15 11.99
N PHE A 375 10.23 9.91 11.08
CA PHE A 375 11.59 10.40 11.29
C PHE A 375 11.55 11.57 12.26
N PRO A 376 12.36 11.57 13.33
CA PRO A 376 12.43 12.65 14.32
C PRO A 376 13.23 13.85 13.81
N VAL A 377 13.24 14.05 12.49
CA VAL A 377 13.87 15.14 11.76
C VAL A 377 12.97 15.53 10.58
N LEU A 378 12.96 16.80 10.21
CA LEU A 378 12.01 17.38 9.24
C LEU A 378 12.28 16.92 7.81
N GLU A 379 13.54 16.99 7.37
CA GLU A 379 13.98 16.63 6.03
C GLU A 379 15.10 15.59 6.09
N PRO A 380 14.80 14.33 6.49
CA PRO A 380 15.82 13.31 6.73
C PRO A 380 16.78 13.12 5.55
N PHE A 381 16.28 13.13 4.31
CA PHE A 381 17.08 12.94 3.10
C PHE A 381 17.48 14.26 2.41
N GLY A 382 17.04 15.39 2.96
CA GLY A 382 17.23 16.74 2.41
C GLY A 382 18.28 17.52 3.20
N ASN A 383 17.87 18.66 3.75
CA ASN A 383 18.77 19.56 4.49
C ASN A 383 19.43 18.88 5.71
N TYR A 384 18.73 18.00 6.42
CA TYR A 384 19.32 17.32 7.59
C TYR A 384 20.48 16.40 7.18
N MET A 385 20.33 15.63 6.09
CA MET A 385 21.41 14.81 5.51
C MET A 385 22.57 15.67 5.02
N ARG A 386 22.26 16.82 4.39
CA ARG A 386 23.27 17.78 3.92
C ARG A 386 24.15 18.25 5.06
N ASP A 387 23.54 18.72 6.14
CA ASP A 387 24.23 19.22 7.32
C ASP A 387 25.06 18.12 7.99
N ALA A 388 24.53 16.89 8.03
CA ALA A 388 25.27 15.73 8.55
C ALA A 388 26.51 15.40 7.71
N ILE A 389 26.40 15.40 6.38
CA ILE A 389 27.53 15.12 5.47
C ILE A 389 28.61 16.20 5.57
N ILE A 390 28.21 17.47 5.57
CA ILE A 390 29.13 18.62 5.66
C ILE A 390 29.81 18.65 7.03
N GLY A 391 29.05 18.44 8.10
CA GLY A 391 29.55 18.51 9.47
C GLY A 391 30.30 19.82 9.72
N ASN A 392 31.57 19.71 10.12
CA ASN A 392 32.44 20.87 10.38
C ASN A 392 33.31 21.26 9.18
N ASN A 393 33.15 20.61 8.01
CA ASN A 393 33.98 20.81 6.83
C ASN A 393 33.17 21.32 5.63
N PRO A 394 33.12 22.64 5.40
CA PRO A 394 32.40 23.22 4.25
C PRO A 394 32.85 22.70 2.87
N GLY A 395 34.07 22.14 2.77
CA GLY A 395 34.56 21.53 1.53
C GLY A 395 33.76 20.31 1.06
N ASP A 396 33.00 19.69 1.96
CA ASP A 396 32.21 18.49 1.66
C ASP A 396 30.83 18.80 1.03
N SER A 397 30.54 20.07 0.70
CA SER A 397 29.29 20.44 0.03
C SER A 397 29.08 19.70 -1.29
N THR A 398 30.15 19.48 -2.06
CA THR A 398 30.07 18.72 -3.32
C THR A 398 29.79 17.24 -3.10
N ILE A 399 30.21 16.69 -1.96
CA ILE A 399 29.87 15.34 -1.52
C ILE A 399 28.40 15.29 -1.13
N ALA A 400 27.92 16.27 -0.36
CA ALA A 400 26.51 16.37 0.00
C ALA A 400 25.60 16.45 -1.23
N ASP A 401 25.98 17.26 -2.24
CA ASP A 401 25.24 17.39 -3.50
C ASP A 401 25.14 16.10 -4.30
N LYS A 402 25.94 15.08 -4.02
CA LYS A 402 25.81 13.75 -4.61
C LYS A 402 24.67 12.96 -3.95
N TYR A 403 24.59 12.99 -2.62
CA TYR A 403 23.68 12.13 -1.85
C TYR A 403 22.33 12.77 -1.53
N VAL A 404 22.30 14.07 -1.23
CA VAL A 404 21.09 14.77 -0.79
C VAL A 404 20.00 14.68 -1.85
N TYR A 405 18.79 14.34 -1.40
CA TYR A 405 17.59 14.19 -2.22
C TYR A 405 16.60 15.31 -1.85
N GLN A 406 16.94 16.54 -2.23
CA GLN A 406 16.19 17.74 -1.85
C GLN A 406 14.84 17.83 -2.57
N GLU A 407 14.74 17.20 -3.75
CA GLU A 407 13.58 17.22 -4.62
C GLU A 407 12.36 16.55 -3.98
N LEU A 408 12.57 15.68 -2.99
CA LEU A 408 11.50 15.19 -2.13
C LEU A 408 10.72 16.32 -1.44
N TYR A 409 11.42 17.39 -1.07
CA TYR A 409 10.90 18.46 -0.22
C TYR A 409 10.48 19.71 -0.98
N ASP A 410 11.20 20.07 -2.05
CA ASP A 410 10.98 21.28 -2.86
C ASP A 410 10.24 21.04 -4.20
N SER A 411 9.93 19.79 -4.52
CA SER A 411 9.24 19.41 -5.75
C SER A 411 8.02 18.51 -5.44
N THR A 412 7.22 18.21 -6.45
CA THR A 412 6.11 17.26 -6.29
C THR A 412 6.64 15.83 -6.19
N GLN A 413 5.90 14.95 -5.51
CA GLN A 413 6.28 13.52 -5.36
C GLN A 413 6.58 12.86 -6.72
N ASN A 414 5.71 13.07 -7.71
CA ASN A 414 5.90 12.52 -9.06
C ASN A 414 7.17 13.07 -9.75
N THR A 415 7.53 14.33 -9.53
CA THR A 415 8.77 14.91 -10.07
C THR A 415 9.98 14.29 -9.38
N ALA A 416 9.94 14.15 -8.05
CA ALA A 416 11.02 13.56 -7.30
C ALA A 416 11.28 12.10 -7.73
N GLU A 417 10.23 11.29 -7.90
CA GLU A 417 10.31 9.89 -8.34
C GLU A 417 11.07 9.72 -9.66
N GLN A 418 10.91 10.67 -10.59
CA GLN A 418 11.58 10.66 -11.89
C GLN A 418 13.09 10.94 -11.80
N ILE A 419 13.58 11.47 -10.68
CA ILE A 419 14.99 11.79 -10.45
C ILE A 419 15.68 10.55 -9.83
N ALA A 420 15.81 9.51 -10.65
CA ALA A 420 16.36 8.21 -10.26
C ALA A 420 17.81 8.28 -9.74
N GLU A 421 18.58 9.31 -10.13
CA GLU A 421 19.94 9.52 -9.63
C GLU A 421 19.98 9.84 -8.12
N LYS A 422 18.89 10.41 -7.59
CA LYS A 422 18.70 10.76 -6.18
C LYS A 422 17.82 9.79 -5.42
N ASN A 423 16.85 9.16 -6.10
CA ASN A 423 15.96 8.18 -5.49
C ASN A 423 16.66 6.84 -5.18
N LYS A 424 17.55 6.88 -4.19
CA LYS A 424 18.43 5.77 -3.81
C LYS A 424 18.33 5.38 -2.35
N PHE A 425 17.62 6.17 -1.55
CA PHE A 425 17.35 5.86 -0.15
C PHE A 425 16.07 5.05 -0.04
N PHE A 426 16.09 4.03 0.82
CA PHE A 426 14.92 3.25 1.15
C PHE A 426 15.03 2.68 2.56
N LEU A 427 13.88 2.47 3.19
CA LEU A 427 13.73 1.84 4.48
C LEU A 427 13.52 0.35 4.23
N ALA A 428 14.29 -0.49 4.92
CA ALA A 428 14.13 -1.94 4.84
C ALA A 428 14.14 -2.52 6.25
N GLY A 429 13.38 -3.58 6.47
CA GLY A 429 13.30 -4.13 7.80
C GLY A 429 12.39 -5.33 7.93
N THR A 430 12.20 -5.76 9.17
CA THR A 430 11.29 -6.84 9.53
C THR A 430 10.40 -6.43 10.69
N TYR A 431 9.16 -6.90 10.67
CA TYR A 431 8.23 -6.71 11.77
C TYR A 431 7.43 -7.98 12.04
N GLN A 432 6.85 -8.01 13.24
CA GLN A 432 5.89 -9.01 13.67
C GLN A 432 4.65 -8.28 14.16
N SER A 433 3.45 -8.75 13.82
CA SER A 433 2.22 -8.21 14.42
C SER A 433 2.13 -8.64 15.90
N ALA A 434 1.74 -7.70 16.77
CA ALA A 434 1.55 -7.91 18.21
C ALA A 434 0.46 -8.97 18.47
N SER A 435 -0.54 -9.05 17.59
CA SER A 435 -1.45 -10.18 17.52
C SER A 435 -0.77 -11.35 16.79
N GLY A 436 0.06 -12.11 17.50
CA GLY A 436 0.58 -13.43 17.06
C GLY A 436 -0.50 -14.50 16.84
N SER A 437 -1.75 -14.08 16.66
CA SER A 437 -2.85 -14.91 16.21
C SER A 437 -3.10 -14.75 14.71
N ASP A 438 -2.83 -13.58 14.11
CA ASP A 438 -3.23 -13.27 12.73
C ASP A 438 -2.13 -13.61 11.72
N ILE A 439 -2.40 -14.60 10.88
CA ILE A 439 -1.52 -15.09 9.83
C ILE A 439 -2.13 -14.71 8.48
N ALA A 440 -1.43 -13.88 7.71
CA ALA A 440 -1.86 -13.50 6.37
C ALA A 440 -1.70 -14.68 5.42
N LEU A 441 -2.77 -15.01 4.69
CA LEU A 441 -2.77 -16.07 3.70
C LEU A 441 -2.30 -15.60 2.32
N ASN A 442 -2.05 -14.30 2.16
CA ASN A 442 -1.66 -13.65 0.89
C ASN A 442 -2.61 -14.00 -0.28
N ALA A 443 -3.88 -14.25 0.02
CA ALA A 443 -4.94 -14.54 -0.94
C ALA A 443 -6.25 -13.92 -0.46
N ILE A 444 -6.88 -13.09 -1.28
CA ILE A 444 -8.18 -12.47 -0.95
C ILE A 444 -9.34 -13.31 -1.51
N ASN A 445 -10.52 -13.23 -0.88
CA ASN A 445 -11.73 -13.94 -1.29
C ASN A 445 -11.55 -15.47 -1.41
N ILE A 446 -11.00 -16.06 -0.35
CA ILE A 446 -10.75 -17.50 -0.26
C ILE A 446 -12.08 -18.25 -0.09
N PRO A 447 -12.32 -19.38 -0.77
CA PRO A 447 -13.54 -20.17 -0.57
C PRO A 447 -13.67 -20.66 0.89
N GLN A 448 -14.87 -20.54 1.47
CA GLN A 448 -15.14 -21.03 2.82
C GLN A 448 -14.82 -22.53 2.95
N GLY A 449 -14.11 -22.91 4.02
CA GLY A 449 -13.70 -24.30 4.30
C GLY A 449 -12.50 -24.83 3.51
N SER A 450 -11.89 -24.01 2.64
CA SER A 450 -10.69 -24.41 1.87
C SER A 450 -9.38 -24.33 2.67
N VAL A 451 -9.42 -23.71 3.85
CA VAL A 451 -8.27 -23.52 4.74
C VAL A 451 -8.21 -24.66 5.76
N LYS A 452 -7.12 -25.44 5.72
CA LYS A 452 -6.83 -26.50 6.68
C LYS A 452 -5.62 -26.13 7.52
N VAL A 453 -5.83 -25.98 8.82
CA VAL A 453 -4.76 -25.64 9.76
C VAL A 453 -4.37 -26.89 10.57
N SER A 454 -3.07 -27.10 10.75
CA SER A 454 -2.54 -28.18 11.58
C SER A 454 -1.38 -27.68 12.44
N ALA A 455 -1.23 -28.19 13.65
CA ALA A 455 -0.11 -27.86 14.54
C ALA A 455 0.47 -29.16 15.12
N GLY A 456 1.78 -29.37 15.00
CA GLY A 456 2.44 -30.58 15.51
C GLY A 456 1.86 -31.89 14.96
N GLY A 457 1.32 -31.87 13.74
CA GLY A 457 0.66 -33.02 13.10
C GLY A 457 -0.82 -33.23 13.48
N ARG A 458 -1.36 -32.48 14.45
CA ARG A 458 -2.81 -32.48 14.76
C ARG A 458 -3.53 -31.45 13.90
N GLN A 459 -4.57 -31.85 13.18
CA GLN A 459 -5.45 -30.90 12.49
C GLN A 459 -6.28 -30.11 13.52
N LEU A 460 -6.30 -28.80 13.37
CA LEU A 460 -7.04 -27.87 14.22
C LEU A 460 -8.49 -27.73 13.73
N VAL A 461 -9.38 -27.32 14.62
CA VAL A 461 -10.81 -27.13 14.30
C VAL A 461 -11.14 -25.65 14.14
N GLU A 462 -11.75 -25.27 13.02
CA GLU A 462 -12.20 -23.91 12.75
C GLU A 462 -13.32 -23.48 13.72
N ASN A 463 -13.30 -22.22 14.15
CA ASN A 463 -14.13 -21.58 15.19
C ASN A 463 -13.91 -22.12 16.62
N GLN A 464 -12.97 -23.05 16.83
CA GLN A 464 -12.56 -23.53 18.15
C GLN A 464 -11.08 -23.24 18.41
N ASP A 465 -10.21 -23.72 17.52
CA ASP A 465 -8.77 -23.55 17.61
C ASP A 465 -8.28 -22.32 16.80
N TYR A 466 -8.97 -21.96 15.71
CA TYR A 466 -8.67 -20.82 14.84
C TYR A 466 -9.95 -20.30 14.14
N THR A 467 -9.98 -19.04 13.70
CA THR A 467 -10.99 -18.47 12.79
C THR A 467 -10.34 -18.07 11.47
N VAL A 468 -11.12 -18.01 10.39
CA VAL A 468 -10.64 -17.55 9.08
C VAL A 468 -11.48 -16.37 8.61
N ASP A 469 -10.81 -15.26 8.28
CA ASP A 469 -11.37 -14.20 7.48
C ASP A 469 -11.16 -14.54 5.99
N TYR A 470 -12.21 -15.06 5.37
CA TYR A 470 -12.20 -15.48 3.99
C TYR A 470 -12.19 -14.31 2.99
N THR A 471 -12.63 -13.11 3.39
CA THR A 471 -12.63 -11.95 2.47
C THR A 471 -11.24 -11.31 2.44
N LEU A 472 -10.65 -11.06 3.61
CA LEU A 472 -9.32 -10.45 3.76
C LEU A 472 -8.17 -11.46 3.61
N GLY A 473 -8.45 -12.76 3.66
CA GLY A 473 -7.43 -13.78 3.53
C GLY A 473 -6.55 -13.92 4.75
N ARG A 474 -7.13 -14.02 5.94
CA ARG A 474 -6.38 -14.09 7.20
C ARG A 474 -6.86 -15.25 8.06
N VAL A 475 -5.93 -15.91 8.74
CA VAL A 475 -6.24 -16.94 9.74
C VAL A 475 -5.85 -16.41 11.11
N LYS A 476 -6.81 -16.38 12.02
CA LYS A 476 -6.60 -15.98 13.40
C LYS A 476 -6.59 -17.19 14.32
N ILE A 477 -5.46 -17.54 14.92
CA ILE A 477 -5.35 -18.64 15.91
C ILE A 477 -5.97 -18.18 17.24
N ILE A 478 -7.00 -18.88 17.71
CA ILE A 478 -7.74 -18.58 18.95
C ILE A 478 -7.13 -19.33 20.14
N ASN A 479 -6.63 -20.54 19.90
CA ASN A 479 -6.08 -21.40 20.95
C ASN A 479 -4.69 -20.92 21.41
N GLN A 480 -4.67 -20.19 22.53
CA GLN A 480 -3.44 -19.60 23.09
C GLN A 480 -2.38 -20.65 23.48
N GLY A 481 -2.78 -21.85 23.91
CA GLY A 481 -1.82 -22.92 24.25
C GLY A 481 -0.97 -23.38 23.05
N LEU A 482 -1.46 -23.20 21.82
CA LEU A 482 -0.68 -23.47 20.61
C LEU A 482 0.32 -22.35 20.31
N LEU A 483 -0.02 -21.11 20.65
CA LEU A 483 0.84 -19.94 20.46
C LEU A 483 1.98 -19.94 21.49
N GLU A 484 1.67 -20.21 22.76
CA GLU A 484 2.64 -20.25 23.86
C GLU A 484 3.62 -21.43 23.76
N SER A 485 3.19 -22.55 23.17
CA SER A 485 4.04 -23.74 23.03
C SER A 485 5.05 -23.64 21.88
N GLY A 486 4.98 -22.60 21.04
CA GLY A 486 5.88 -22.41 19.90
C GLY A 486 5.78 -23.50 18.81
N THR A 487 4.75 -24.34 18.88
CA THR A 487 4.56 -25.46 17.94
C THR A 487 4.37 -24.92 16.52
N PRO A 488 5.09 -25.43 15.50
CA PRO A 488 4.87 -25.05 14.11
C PRO A 488 3.43 -25.29 13.68
N ILE A 489 2.79 -24.23 13.18
CA ILE A 489 1.44 -24.23 12.62
C ILE A 489 1.56 -24.24 11.09
N LYS A 490 1.07 -25.30 10.46
CA LYS A 490 1.00 -25.47 9.01
C LYS A 490 -0.41 -25.20 8.54
N ILE A 491 -0.57 -24.16 7.72
CA ILE A 491 -1.81 -23.78 7.07
C ILE A 491 -1.72 -24.17 5.60
N SER A 492 -2.57 -25.09 5.19
CA SER A 492 -2.75 -25.45 3.78
C SER A 492 -4.02 -24.77 3.28
N LEU A 493 -3.91 -24.07 2.16
CA LEU A 493 -5.06 -23.46 1.50
C LEU A 493 -5.06 -23.82 0.02
N GLU A 494 -6.23 -24.16 -0.51
CA GLU A 494 -6.47 -24.20 -1.94
C GLU A 494 -7.04 -22.85 -2.36
N SER A 495 -6.17 -21.96 -2.82
CA SER A 495 -6.61 -20.65 -3.31
C SER A 495 -7.15 -20.80 -4.72
N ASN A 496 -8.39 -20.36 -4.90
CA ASN A 496 -8.87 -19.97 -6.21
C ASN A 496 -8.35 -18.55 -6.45
N THR A 497 -7.10 -18.40 -6.89
CA THR A 497 -6.77 -17.17 -7.60
C THR A 497 -7.67 -17.18 -8.84
N LEU A 498 -8.81 -16.49 -8.75
CA LEU A 498 -9.83 -16.25 -9.80
C LEU A 498 -9.26 -15.68 -11.11
N PHE A 499 -7.94 -15.53 -11.19
CA PHE A 499 -7.18 -14.89 -12.26
C PHE A 499 -6.01 -15.72 -12.77
N SER A 500 -5.87 -17.01 -12.45
CA SER A 500 -4.99 -17.87 -13.26
C SER A 500 -5.71 -18.24 -14.54
N ILE A 501 -5.81 -17.28 -15.46
CA ILE A 501 -6.40 -17.47 -16.79
C ILE A 501 -5.49 -18.35 -17.68
N GLN A 502 -4.26 -18.62 -17.22
CA GLN A 502 -3.31 -19.50 -17.87
C GLN A 502 -3.68 -20.97 -17.60
N SER A 503 -4.03 -21.70 -18.66
CA SER A 503 -4.29 -23.14 -18.56
C SER A 503 -2.97 -23.91 -18.37
N LYS A 504 -2.92 -24.77 -17.36
CA LYS A 504 -1.76 -25.63 -17.05
C LYS A 504 -2.08 -27.06 -17.40
N THR A 505 -1.37 -27.66 -18.35
CA THR A 505 -1.55 -29.05 -18.76
C THR A 505 -0.47 -29.91 -18.13
N LEU A 506 -0.86 -30.91 -17.35
CA LEU A 506 0.01 -31.91 -16.76
C LEU A 506 -0.20 -33.25 -17.47
N ILE A 507 0.86 -33.74 -18.10
CA ILE A 507 0.90 -35.05 -18.74
C ILE A 507 2.00 -35.85 -18.07
N GLY A 508 1.78 -37.12 -17.77
CA GLY A 508 2.86 -37.92 -17.24
C GLY A 508 2.50 -39.36 -17.00
N THR A 509 3.54 -40.14 -16.72
CA THR A 509 3.46 -41.57 -16.46
C THR A 509 4.35 -41.91 -15.29
N HIS A 510 3.83 -42.74 -14.39
CA HIS A 510 4.55 -43.35 -13.29
C HIS A 510 4.52 -44.87 -13.47
N LEU A 511 5.69 -45.50 -13.37
CA LEU A 511 5.89 -46.94 -13.43
C LEU A 511 6.33 -47.38 -12.04
N ASP A 512 5.65 -48.34 -11.44
CA ASP A 512 6.03 -48.95 -10.15
C ASP A 512 6.20 -50.45 -10.32
N TYR A 513 7.42 -50.94 -10.11
CA TYR A 513 7.78 -52.34 -10.29
C TYR A 513 8.06 -53.02 -8.94
N HIS A 514 7.19 -53.95 -8.57
CA HIS A 514 7.30 -54.76 -7.37
C HIS A 514 8.30 -55.91 -7.57
N VAL A 515 9.59 -55.64 -7.38
CA VAL A 515 10.65 -56.66 -7.51
C VAL A 515 10.40 -57.80 -6.52
N SER A 516 10.09 -57.45 -5.26
CA SER A 516 9.71 -58.39 -4.19
C SER A 516 8.77 -57.70 -3.20
N ASN A 517 8.22 -58.44 -2.22
CA ASN A 517 7.38 -57.85 -1.16
C ASN A 517 8.10 -56.79 -0.32
N ASP A 518 9.44 -56.82 -0.33
CA ASP A 518 10.31 -55.94 0.46
C ASP A 518 10.99 -54.87 -0.40
N PHE A 519 10.91 -54.94 -1.75
CA PHE A 519 11.63 -54.04 -2.65
C PHE A 519 10.77 -53.58 -3.82
N ASN A 520 10.55 -52.27 -3.90
CA ASN A 520 9.86 -51.58 -4.98
C ASN A 520 10.78 -50.59 -5.69
N LEU A 521 10.66 -50.53 -7.01
CA LEU A 521 11.38 -49.59 -7.86
C LEU A 521 10.38 -48.82 -8.73
N GLY A 522 10.34 -47.50 -8.55
CA GLY A 522 9.53 -46.58 -9.31
C GLY A 522 10.34 -45.76 -10.32
N ALA A 523 9.71 -45.38 -11.40
CA ALA A 523 10.20 -44.41 -12.38
C ALA A 523 9.06 -43.46 -12.76
N THR A 524 9.33 -42.17 -12.81
CA THR A 524 8.32 -41.15 -13.11
C THR A 524 8.81 -40.24 -14.21
N ILE A 525 7.92 -39.87 -15.13
CA ILE A 525 8.12 -38.75 -16.06
C ILE A 525 6.86 -37.89 -16.10
N LEU A 526 6.99 -36.59 -15.85
CA LEU A 526 5.91 -35.62 -15.92
C LEU A 526 6.34 -34.43 -16.80
N ASN A 527 5.41 -33.90 -17.57
CA ASN A 527 5.54 -32.63 -18.28
C ASN A 527 4.41 -31.69 -17.84
N LEU A 528 4.78 -30.51 -17.36
CA LEU A 528 3.84 -29.44 -17.02
C LEU A 528 4.06 -28.28 -18.00
N THR A 529 3.04 -28.01 -18.82
CA THR A 529 3.06 -26.93 -19.81
C THR A 529 1.99 -25.89 -19.49
N GLU A 530 2.39 -24.64 -19.39
CA GLU A 530 1.51 -23.48 -19.25
C GLU A 530 1.25 -22.86 -20.62
N ARG A 531 0.01 -22.41 -20.83
CA ARG A 531 -0.37 -21.67 -22.04
C ARG A 531 -0.73 -20.24 -21.64
N PRO A 532 -0.02 -19.23 -22.16
CA PRO A 532 -0.33 -17.83 -21.90
C PRO A 532 -1.60 -17.41 -22.65
N LEU A 533 -2.21 -16.31 -22.19
CA LEU A 533 -3.35 -15.69 -22.86
C LEU A 533 -2.96 -15.00 -24.16
N THR A 534 -1.81 -14.33 -24.13
CA THR A 534 -1.24 -13.52 -25.21
C THR A 534 0.12 -14.08 -25.59
N GLN A 535 0.57 -13.78 -26.81
CA GLN A 535 1.92 -14.17 -27.26
C GLN A 535 3.01 -13.24 -26.70
N LYS A 536 2.64 -11.97 -26.42
CA LYS A 536 3.47 -11.04 -25.68
C LYS A 536 3.30 -11.34 -24.19
N VAL A 537 4.39 -11.70 -23.52
CA VAL A 537 4.43 -11.98 -22.08
C VAL A 537 5.50 -11.11 -21.44
N ASN A 538 5.18 -10.52 -20.30
CA ASN A 538 6.12 -9.69 -19.55
C ASN A 538 7.09 -10.55 -18.74
N ILE A 539 8.21 -9.95 -18.36
CA ILE A 539 9.17 -10.59 -17.46
C ILE A 539 8.52 -10.93 -16.11
N GLY A 540 8.70 -12.16 -15.63
CA GLY A 540 8.05 -12.69 -14.42
C GLY A 540 6.76 -13.48 -14.68
N ASP A 541 6.11 -13.28 -15.83
CA ASP A 541 4.89 -13.97 -16.25
C ASP A 541 5.16 -15.04 -17.33
N GLU A 542 6.42 -15.46 -17.50
CA GLU A 542 6.79 -16.40 -18.57
C GLU A 542 6.16 -17.79 -18.38
N PRO A 543 5.44 -18.31 -19.40
CA PRO A 543 4.81 -19.62 -19.31
C PRO A 543 5.86 -20.75 -19.40
N ILE A 544 5.85 -21.61 -18.39
CA ILE A 544 6.79 -22.74 -18.32
C ILE A 544 6.34 -23.93 -19.17
N SER A 545 7.31 -24.76 -19.58
CA SER A 545 7.10 -26.06 -20.20
C SER A 545 8.18 -27.00 -19.69
N ASN A 546 8.02 -27.46 -18.45
CA ASN A 546 9.04 -28.19 -17.73
C ASN A 546 8.77 -29.69 -17.78
N THR A 547 9.82 -30.48 -18.05
CA THR A 547 9.75 -31.95 -17.98
C THR A 547 10.61 -32.43 -16.83
N ILE A 548 10.03 -33.17 -15.90
CA ILE A 548 10.76 -33.81 -14.81
C ILE A 548 10.72 -35.32 -15.00
N TRP A 549 11.86 -35.98 -14.83
CA TRP A 549 11.91 -37.43 -14.77
C TRP A 549 12.74 -37.87 -13.57
N GLY A 550 12.46 -39.05 -13.05
CA GLY A 550 13.17 -39.56 -11.88
C GLY A 550 12.93 -41.02 -11.63
N VAL A 551 13.73 -41.57 -10.73
CA VAL A 551 13.64 -42.95 -10.25
C VAL A 551 13.65 -42.95 -8.74
N ASN A 552 12.87 -43.84 -8.14
CA ASN A 552 12.80 -44.00 -6.70
C ASN A 552 12.84 -45.48 -6.35
N GLY A 553 13.53 -45.84 -5.27
CA GLY A 553 13.62 -47.20 -4.78
C GLY A 553 13.31 -47.23 -3.30
N THR A 554 12.47 -48.17 -2.88
CA THR A 554 12.16 -48.39 -1.46
C THR A 554 12.41 -49.84 -1.13
N TYR A 555 13.32 -50.08 -0.18
CA TYR A 555 13.59 -51.38 0.41
C TYR A 555 13.17 -51.37 1.87
N ARG A 556 12.20 -52.20 2.25
CA ARG A 556 11.68 -52.31 3.61
C ARG A 556 11.76 -53.76 4.06
N THR A 557 12.43 -54.01 5.18
CA THR A 557 12.53 -55.36 5.76
C THR A 557 12.41 -55.33 7.28
N ASP A 558 11.86 -56.40 7.86
CA ASP A 558 11.71 -56.51 9.31
C ASP A 558 12.98 -57.10 9.94
N SER A 559 13.56 -56.39 10.93
CA SER A 559 14.78 -56.80 11.61
C SER A 559 14.52 -57.33 13.01
N ARG A 560 14.48 -58.67 13.11
CA ARG A 560 14.44 -59.37 14.42
C ARG A 560 15.68 -59.12 15.25
N PHE A 561 16.82 -58.84 14.61
CA PHE A 561 18.08 -58.57 15.30
C PHE A 561 18.00 -57.26 16.09
N ILE A 562 17.55 -56.17 15.44
CA ILE A 562 17.37 -54.88 16.10
C ILE A 562 16.32 -54.99 17.20
N THR A 563 15.20 -55.67 16.92
CA THR A 563 14.15 -55.92 17.92
C THR A 563 14.73 -56.57 19.18
N LYS A 564 15.49 -57.66 19.02
CA LYS A 564 16.13 -58.37 20.14
C LYS A 564 17.26 -57.60 20.82
N MET A 565 17.92 -56.70 20.11
CA MET A 565 18.97 -55.85 20.68
C MET A 565 18.35 -54.80 21.62
N ILE A 566 17.23 -54.20 21.21
CA ILE A 566 16.49 -53.23 22.01
C ILE A 566 15.86 -53.92 23.22
N ASP A 567 15.31 -55.11 23.05
CA ASP A 567 14.71 -55.94 24.11
C ASP A 567 15.71 -56.36 25.21
N LYS A 568 17.01 -56.23 24.97
CA LYS A 568 18.08 -56.50 25.96
C LYS A 568 18.43 -55.31 26.84
N LEU A 569 17.89 -54.12 26.57
CA LEU A 569 18.09 -52.96 27.43
C LEU A 569 17.27 -53.12 28.71
N PRO A 570 17.89 -52.96 29.90
CA PRO A 570 17.16 -53.08 31.16
C PRO A 570 16.01 -52.05 31.21
N PHE A 571 14.87 -52.47 31.76
CA PHE A 571 13.62 -51.70 31.90
C PHE A 571 12.77 -51.50 30.62
N LEU A 572 13.06 -52.18 29.50
CA LEU A 572 12.26 -52.17 28.28
C LEU A 572 11.85 -53.61 27.85
N GLU A 573 10.57 -53.84 27.59
CA GLU A 573 10.06 -55.07 26.95
C GLU A 573 9.38 -54.70 25.62
N THR A 574 9.90 -55.20 24.51
CA THR A 574 9.48 -54.82 23.15
C THR A 574 8.93 -56.00 22.37
N LYS A 575 7.60 -56.08 22.26
CA LYS A 575 6.89 -57.12 21.46
C LYS A 575 6.68 -56.74 20.00
N ALA A 576 6.82 -55.46 19.66
CA ALA A 576 6.63 -54.96 18.31
C ALA A 576 7.90 -55.17 17.48
N MET A 577 7.76 -55.72 16.27
CA MET A 577 8.88 -55.95 15.35
C MET A 577 9.47 -54.63 14.85
N SER A 578 10.80 -54.49 14.95
CA SER A 578 11.54 -53.41 14.31
C SER A 578 11.60 -53.63 12.80
N ASN A 579 11.48 -52.55 12.02
CA ASN A 579 11.70 -52.56 10.58
C ASN A 579 12.81 -51.60 10.19
N ILE A 580 13.46 -51.89 9.07
CA ILE A 580 14.46 -51.04 8.42
C ILE A 580 13.90 -50.67 7.06
N THR A 581 13.81 -49.36 6.79
CA THR A 581 13.39 -48.83 5.49
C THR A 581 14.52 -48.01 4.92
N ILE A 582 14.94 -48.32 3.70
CA ILE A 582 15.91 -47.57 2.91
C ILE A 582 15.19 -47.03 1.69
N THR A 583 15.17 -45.71 1.56
CA THR A 583 14.60 -45.00 0.41
C THR A 583 15.70 -44.27 -0.33
N GLY A 584 15.74 -44.40 -1.65
CA GLY A 584 16.60 -43.62 -2.53
C GLY A 584 15.78 -42.99 -3.64
N GLU A 585 16.05 -41.73 -3.95
CA GLU A 585 15.34 -40.99 -4.98
C GLU A 585 16.32 -40.18 -5.83
N PHE A 586 16.03 -40.08 -7.11
CA PHE A 586 16.71 -39.21 -8.05
C PHE A 586 15.68 -38.54 -8.93
N ALA A 587 15.81 -37.23 -9.15
CA ALA A 587 14.97 -36.49 -10.06
C ALA A 587 15.82 -35.49 -10.86
N HIS A 588 15.51 -35.33 -12.13
CA HIS A 588 16.12 -34.37 -13.01
C HIS A 588 15.04 -33.53 -13.71
N LEU A 589 15.14 -32.21 -13.54
CA LEU A 589 14.25 -31.24 -14.16
C LEU A 589 14.92 -30.70 -15.43
N ILE A 590 14.23 -30.85 -16.55
CA ILE A 590 14.57 -30.23 -17.83
C ILE A 590 13.64 -29.01 -17.98
N PRO A 591 14.13 -27.79 -17.72
CA PRO A 591 13.34 -26.59 -17.89
C PRO A 591 13.12 -26.30 -19.38
N GLY A 592 11.97 -25.73 -19.70
CA GLY A 592 11.63 -25.31 -21.06
C GLY A 592 10.55 -24.24 -21.05
N HIS A 593 10.27 -23.68 -22.22
CA HIS A 593 9.26 -22.64 -22.42
C HIS A 593 8.13 -23.12 -23.33
N SER A 594 6.95 -22.50 -23.17
CA SER A 594 5.80 -22.81 -23.99
C SER A 594 6.04 -22.43 -25.46
N LYS A 595 5.68 -23.29 -26.42
CA LYS A 595 5.74 -22.95 -27.87
C LYS A 595 4.66 -21.94 -28.31
N ALA A 596 3.76 -21.58 -27.39
CA ALA A 596 2.75 -20.56 -27.63
C ALA A 596 3.35 -19.14 -27.64
N ILE A 597 4.50 -18.95 -26.99
CA ILE A 597 5.36 -17.78 -27.17
C ILE A 597 6.36 -18.05 -28.30
N ASP A 598 7.09 -17.02 -28.74
CA ASP A 598 8.06 -17.14 -29.83
C ASP A 598 9.07 -18.28 -29.59
N LYS A 599 9.62 -18.86 -30.68
CA LYS A 599 10.55 -20.00 -30.63
C LYS A 599 11.78 -19.71 -29.76
N THR A 600 12.18 -18.45 -29.68
CA THR A 600 13.29 -17.96 -28.86
C THR A 600 12.97 -17.82 -27.37
N GLY A 601 11.71 -17.94 -26.96
CA GLY A 601 11.30 -17.74 -25.57
C GLY A 601 11.37 -16.29 -25.13
N THR A 602 11.01 -15.36 -26.01
CA THR A 602 11.11 -13.91 -25.76
C THR A 602 10.14 -13.47 -24.66
N SER A 603 10.65 -12.77 -23.65
CA SER A 603 9.85 -11.99 -22.71
C SER A 603 10.12 -10.50 -22.86
N TYR A 604 9.10 -9.68 -22.56
CA TYR A 604 9.13 -8.24 -22.70
C TYR A 604 9.43 -7.62 -21.33
N ILE A 605 10.43 -6.74 -21.27
CA ILE A 605 10.65 -5.89 -20.10
C ILE A 605 9.59 -4.79 -20.07
N ASP A 606 9.28 -4.23 -21.25
CA ASP A 606 8.16 -3.31 -21.50
C ASP A 606 7.71 -3.49 -22.96
N ASP A 607 6.40 -3.53 -23.20
CA ASP A 607 5.81 -3.62 -24.53
C ASP A 607 5.16 -2.29 -25.00
N PHE A 608 5.22 -1.25 -24.15
CA PHE A 608 4.65 0.08 -24.32
C PHE A 608 3.14 0.13 -24.58
N GLU A 609 2.40 -0.98 -24.47
CA GLU A 609 0.95 -0.99 -24.69
C GLU A 609 0.22 -0.18 -23.60
N GLY A 610 0.75 -0.18 -22.37
CA GLY A 610 0.24 0.59 -21.23
C GLY A 610 0.73 2.04 -21.14
N SER A 611 1.57 2.50 -22.08
CA SER A 611 2.24 3.81 -22.00
C SER A 611 1.30 5.02 -22.17
N LYS A 612 0.07 4.80 -22.65
CA LYS A 612 -0.92 5.84 -22.90
C LYS A 612 -2.22 5.58 -22.15
N THR A 613 -2.49 6.41 -21.15
CA THR A 613 -3.82 6.54 -20.55
C THR A 613 -4.62 7.62 -21.29
N SER A 614 -5.83 7.30 -21.73
CA SER A 614 -6.73 8.30 -22.34
C SER A 614 -7.76 8.75 -21.30
N ILE A 615 -7.79 10.06 -21.02
CA ILE A 615 -8.84 10.68 -20.20
C ILE A 615 -9.90 11.23 -21.15
N ASP A 616 -11.13 10.74 -21.06
CA ASP A 616 -12.22 11.22 -21.91
C ASP A 616 -12.86 12.49 -21.33
N ILE A 617 -12.88 13.55 -22.13
CA ILE A 617 -13.51 14.85 -21.81
C ILE A 617 -14.79 15.11 -22.62
N LYS A 618 -15.28 14.12 -23.38
CA LYS A 618 -16.47 14.27 -24.26
C LYS A 618 -17.81 14.27 -23.52
N SER A 619 -17.82 14.06 -22.20
CA SER A 619 -19.04 14.08 -21.39
C SER A 619 -19.66 15.48 -21.37
N PHE A 620 -20.53 15.79 -22.33
CA PHE A 620 -21.10 17.13 -22.51
C PHE A 620 -21.88 17.66 -21.29
N HIS A 621 -22.48 16.78 -20.48
CA HIS A 621 -23.17 17.17 -19.24
C HIS A 621 -22.22 17.71 -18.17
N SER A 622 -20.94 17.37 -18.24
CA SER A 622 -19.92 17.85 -17.30
C SER A 622 -19.43 19.27 -17.65
N TRP A 623 -19.74 19.77 -18.85
CA TRP A 623 -19.35 21.09 -19.31
C TRP A 623 -20.35 22.13 -18.83
N VAL A 624 -19.84 23.27 -18.36
CA VAL A 624 -20.63 24.40 -17.90
C VAL A 624 -20.17 25.68 -18.60
N LEU A 625 -20.98 26.73 -18.54
CA LEU A 625 -20.59 28.04 -19.05
C LEU A 625 -19.35 28.53 -18.30
N ALA A 626 -18.31 28.88 -19.05
CA ALA A 626 -17.11 29.49 -18.50
C ALA A 626 -17.34 30.96 -18.12
N SER A 627 -16.52 31.45 -17.18
CA SER A 627 -16.33 32.88 -16.95
C SER A 627 -15.74 33.55 -18.19
N THR A 628 -15.90 34.88 -18.31
CA THR A 628 -15.23 35.64 -19.37
C THR A 628 -13.71 35.55 -19.16
N PRO A 629 -12.91 35.11 -20.14
CA PRO A 629 -11.47 34.91 -19.97
C PRO A 629 -10.74 36.21 -19.62
N GLN A 630 -9.98 36.20 -18.54
CA GLN A 630 -9.14 37.33 -18.11
C GLN A 630 -7.77 37.33 -18.81
N HIS A 631 -7.05 38.45 -18.69
CA HIS A 631 -5.69 38.66 -19.23
C HIS A 631 -5.59 38.62 -20.76
N GLN A 632 -6.70 38.86 -21.46
CA GLN A 632 -6.76 38.97 -22.92
C GLN A 632 -7.48 40.27 -23.29
N SER A 633 -6.94 41.42 -22.87
CA SER A 633 -7.58 42.74 -23.01
C SER A 633 -7.96 43.09 -24.45
N ASP A 634 -7.24 42.53 -25.42
CA ASP A 634 -7.51 42.75 -26.86
C ASP A 634 -8.77 42.01 -27.34
N LEU A 635 -9.15 40.93 -26.67
CA LEU A 635 -10.29 40.07 -27.04
C LEU A 635 -11.48 40.24 -26.09
N PHE A 636 -11.21 40.36 -24.79
CA PHE A 636 -12.18 40.44 -23.71
C PHE A 636 -11.87 41.60 -22.76
N PRO A 637 -11.93 42.87 -23.22
CA PRO A 637 -11.68 44.03 -22.37
C PRO A 637 -12.65 44.14 -21.18
N GLU A 638 -13.83 43.52 -21.28
CA GLU A 638 -14.85 43.46 -20.24
C GLU A 638 -14.53 42.47 -19.11
N ALA A 639 -13.50 41.62 -19.24
CA ALA A 639 -13.21 40.55 -18.29
C ALA A 639 -12.85 41.06 -16.88
N ASP A 640 -12.36 42.31 -16.77
CA ASP A 640 -12.03 42.96 -15.50
C ASP A 640 -13.16 43.87 -14.98
N THR A 641 -14.31 43.91 -15.69
CA THR A 641 -15.44 44.76 -15.32
C THR A 641 -16.51 43.98 -14.56
N SER A 642 -17.17 44.63 -13.60
CA SER A 642 -18.32 44.07 -12.89
C SER A 642 -19.65 44.51 -13.51
N GLY A 643 -20.69 43.67 -13.43
CA GLY A 643 -22.05 44.01 -13.84
C GLY A 643 -22.43 43.47 -15.22
N LEU A 644 -23.41 44.10 -15.89
CA LEU A 644 -23.95 43.59 -17.16
C LEU A 644 -22.94 43.55 -18.30
N VAL A 645 -21.95 44.46 -18.29
CA VAL A 645 -20.93 44.56 -19.34
C VAL A 645 -20.03 43.33 -19.39
N TYR A 646 -19.83 42.63 -18.26
CA TYR A 646 -18.97 41.44 -18.14
C TYR A 646 -19.30 40.32 -19.15
N GLY A 647 -20.57 40.20 -19.55
CA GLY A 647 -21.05 39.17 -20.46
C GLY A 647 -21.40 39.68 -21.86
N ILE A 648 -21.06 40.92 -22.21
CA ILE A 648 -21.60 41.59 -23.42
C ILE A 648 -21.20 40.89 -24.72
N ASN A 649 -20.00 40.30 -24.79
CA ASN A 649 -19.51 39.59 -25.97
C ASN A 649 -19.79 38.07 -25.94
N ARG A 650 -20.57 37.56 -24.99
CA ARG A 650 -20.86 36.13 -24.91
C ARG A 650 -21.80 35.68 -26.03
N ALA A 651 -21.26 34.89 -26.97
CA ALA A 651 -22.04 34.26 -28.03
C ALA A 651 -22.96 33.14 -27.50
N LYS A 652 -23.99 32.78 -28.28
CA LYS A 652 -24.93 31.68 -27.97
C LYS A 652 -24.31 30.31 -28.30
N LEU A 653 -23.24 29.96 -27.59
CA LEU A 653 -22.63 28.64 -27.70
C LEU A 653 -23.57 27.58 -27.12
N ALA A 654 -23.71 26.46 -27.83
CA ALA A 654 -24.41 25.28 -27.36
C ALA A 654 -23.53 24.05 -27.60
N TRP A 655 -23.43 23.18 -26.59
CA TRP A 655 -22.74 21.89 -26.67
C TRP A 655 -23.73 20.79 -26.32
N TYR A 656 -23.80 19.77 -27.15
CA TYR A 656 -24.71 18.65 -26.98
C TYR A 656 -24.20 17.46 -27.78
N ASN A 657 -24.68 16.27 -27.43
CA ASN A 657 -24.62 15.11 -28.29
C ASN A 657 -25.99 14.94 -28.95
N ILE A 658 -26.01 14.65 -30.24
CA ILE A 658 -27.25 14.35 -30.95
C ILE A 658 -27.67 12.94 -30.56
N ASP A 659 -28.85 12.84 -29.94
CA ASP A 659 -29.38 11.55 -29.52
C ASP A 659 -29.52 10.61 -30.73
N PRO A 660 -29.06 9.34 -30.64
CA PRO A 660 -29.26 8.34 -31.70
C PRO A 660 -30.71 8.22 -32.18
N LEU A 661 -31.70 8.58 -31.37
CA LEU A 661 -33.12 8.71 -31.74
C LEU A 661 -33.34 9.57 -32.99
N PHE A 662 -32.58 10.66 -33.15
CA PHE A 662 -32.74 11.60 -34.27
C PHE A 662 -31.99 11.14 -35.53
N VAL A 663 -30.97 10.29 -35.38
CA VAL A 663 -30.13 9.81 -36.49
C VAL A 663 -30.66 8.50 -37.08
N ARG A 664 -31.34 7.67 -36.28
CA ARG A 664 -31.94 6.40 -36.71
C ARG A 664 -33.41 6.62 -37.07
N ASN A 665 -33.94 5.88 -38.04
CA ASN A 665 -35.37 5.89 -38.35
C ASN A 665 -36.11 4.87 -37.48
N GLN A 666 -36.37 5.22 -36.21
CA GLN A 666 -37.12 4.42 -35.25
C GLN A 666 -38.58 4.91 -35.13
N SER A 667 -39.42 4.17 -34.40
CA SER A 667 -40.82 4.54 -34.15
C SER A 667 -40.96 5.86 -33.40
N GLU A 668 -39.98 6.19 -32.56
CA GLU A 668 -39.94 7.37 -31.70
C GLU A 668 -39.33 8.59 -32.42
N THR A 669 -38.66 8.38 -33.56
CA THR A 669 -38.07 9.47 -34.35
C THR A 669 -39.16 10.37 -34.90
N PRO A 670 -39.08 11.70 -34.72
CA PRO A 670 -40.07 12.61 -35.27
C PRO A 670 -40.23 12.45 -36.79
N ASP A 671 -41.48 12.34 -37.26
CA ASP A 671 -41.74 12.00 -38.67
C ASP A 671 -41.14 12.99 -39.66
N TYR A 672 -41.06 14.27 -39.30
CA TYR A 672 -40.48 15.32 -40.15
C TYR A 672 -38.96 15.22 -40.32
N LEU A 673 -38.27 14.45 -39.46
CA LEU A 673 -36.82 14.24 -39.56
C LEU A 673 -36.46 12.98 -40.36
N LYS A 674 -37.39 12.03 -40.50
CA LYS A 674 -37.13 10.75 -41.18
C LYS A 674 -36.76 10.97 -42.64
N ASN A 675 -35.55 10.56 -43.03
CA ASN A 675 -34.99 10.74 -44.37
C ASN A 675 -34.88 12.21 -44.84
N SER A 676 -34.85 13.16 -43.89
CA SER A 676 -34.68 14.58 -44.18
C SER A 676 -33.23 14.92 -44.57
N ASP A 677 -33.04 16.05 -45.26
CA ASP A 677 -31.70 16.56 -45.57
C ASP A 677 -30.95 16.94 -44.28
N GLU A 678 -31.66 17.38 -43.25
CA GLU A 678 -31.15 17.69 -41.93
C GLU A 678 -30.58 16.45 -41.23
N GLN A 679 -31.28 15.31 -41.29
CA GLN A 679 -30.79 14.03 -40.76
C GLN A 679 -29.60 13.48 -41.57
N ASN A 680 -29.53 13.81 -42.86
CA ASN A 680 -28.45 13.39 -43.75
C ASN A 680 -27.22 14.32 -43.71
N ASN A 681 -27.29 15.42 -42.97
CA ASN A 681 -26.22 16.40 -42.90
C ASN A 681 -24.98 15.83 -42.17
N HIS A 682 -23.78 16.08 -42.73
CA HIS A 682 -22.50 15.68 -42.14
C HIS A 682 -22.22 16.25 -40.75
N PHE A 683 -22.88 17.34 -40.35
CA PHE A 683 -22.79 17.88 -38.99
C PHE A 683 -23.62 17.10 -37.95
N VAL A 684 -24.51 16.21 -38.40
CA VAL A 684 -25.40 15.40 -37.56
C VAL A 684 -24.92 13.94 -37.43
N ARG A 685 -24.08 13.49 -38.36
CA ARG A 685 -23.67 12.09 -38.53
C ARG A 685 -22.37 11.72 -37.83
#